data_AF-A0A410TKJ9-F1
#
_entry.id   AF-A0A410TKJ9-F1
#
_cell.length_a   1.000
_cell.length_b   1.000
_cell.length_c   1.000
_cell.angle_alpha   90.00
_cell.angle_beta   90.00
_cell.angle_gamma   90.00
#
_symmetry.space_group_name_H-M   'P 1'
#
loop_
_entity.id
_entity.type
_entity.pdbx_description
1 polymer ?
#
loop_
_entity_poly.entity_id
_entity_poly.type
_entity_poly.pdbx_seq_one_letter_code
_entity_poly.pdbx_strand_id
1 'polypeptide(L)'
;MNSAGIPDVLIGLGGGGSNIVYRFLKQEWILESVMGVDAKAGNDLSPLAAATIDSTSQRNLHSRRAGEVHERIQRVKDPAEKPGSGGLQFRQPTLLSESIPEQWFKEEGLENQADINELCQAEGLNNWWVSPDSQAVQQVLETSFESGVVRNRSLGKEFYHLWKHENRLEKIDPSTQDSRVAVVTALGGGTGSGILLDYATDITSRDIHLYAVLPDPEAPSVEKANAFAALSELEYADQAGESPFRTITLLPHHSAAAESTFEMAAVRTLLAHQAIITRAGTGMGTPPGQNRVLHEYTPFTIAAPDTIEVPLSEQAHALEFVQEFVDRRQEALKIEDERCSEVEAYLKECFPDTAGVVLDGAVLDADGSGYDSEVAVILRERVARDLLELLDVDVFAFTPFHSKIEHLQTSIESEVDLITGSTAPSGSDSDVEPQVFLEQVLTHLPATIPTIDGEQDHHPIYQELLDTIQTDLENIKRLHELSLAIAAITPDKTPHSPDQAKDIRQHLDAVLMGTDSADSFETIWEIQYHQDELATHVNEYREFRQELEAYYERAQELISQRLFQWQDGVSDELDRLASLNEIESDLREGIVRLQEEIEHAVQEIEAASSVSEVEDIILDLSQYQWVARAVNKHSITTLDLDRIEEVFNQEVREAKITWIEYNNSLINRVFGPNYENIYRTHWVSVEDSAWFSIQPPEAADDDPFTCRFNSDDLPQEREVDRYRNHLIDTIMRQFEADFLSLSLGDEINQPVPGDGFDIFADEQVPAFLDNLKETLHKSTTQNVSALIGQLRPESPPEIDETEPTESSGPPMVNPYRLYLASLQEQYEDLRAEVREVEQLLDTLEFLPEPDRALTSAQNEYTTLIEEAQDEFVTGVNAGEGPYTTCFEFEPESYQPSAELGDADFLTANTHRVADHFSNVLHRFGAGNDRVPICVSTPEVGPNYPNLSPSQYTHNVSTVALSQAFDQGTDLSEISNALDWGSRGICPLGNQTHQELFHMGGPDEITMVLFVSDVFLDNLSSMVVPDGYWDAYQQAQSDGYAVEHRHALGLGGRWDVWPTLGEWVSRKEPGSEETTKNEQNCSLSGGNGAFVYRDMIGDVDTSEFIGGLLTARQDTEETEQELFLNMLAFDQL
;
A
#
# COMPACT_ATOMS: atom_id res chain seq x y z
N MET A 1 -40.89 26.96 -4.62
CA MET A 1 -41.96 26.29 -5.40
C MET A 1 -42.19 24.93 -4.74
N ASN A 2 -43.43 24.44 -4.64
CA ASN A 2 -43.75 23.17 -3.96
C ASN A 2 -43.24 21.97 -4.77
N SER A 3 -42.77 20.90 -4.11
CA SER A 3 -42.37 19.61 -4.68
C SER A 3 -43.58 18.83 -5.23
N ALA A 4 -44.29 19.42 -6.20
CA ALA A 4 -45.66 19.09 -6.57
C ALA A 4 -45.84 17.82 -7.42
N GLY A 5 -44.83 16.96 -7.60
CA GLY A 5 -44.90 15.85 -8.57
C GLY A 5 -44.74 14.43 -8.02
N ILE A 6 -44.66 14.23 -6.70
CA ILE A 6 -44.44 12.91 -6.09
C ILE A 6 -45.76 12.33 -5.57
N PRO A 7 -46.11 11.06 -5.85
CA PRO A 7 -47.31 10.43 -5.31
C PRO A 7 -47.18 10.14 -3.81
N ASP A 8 -48.31 10.05 -3.09
CA ASP A 8 -48.29 9.67 -1.67
C ASP A 8 -47.95 8.17 -1.51
N VAL A 9 -48.43 7.36 -2.45
CA VAL A 9 -48.23 5.91 -2.47
C VAL A 9 -47.80 5.45 -3.86
N LEU A 10 -46.72 4.67 -3.93
CA LEU A 10 -46.18 4.08 -5.16
C LEU A 10 -46.17 2.55 -5.07
N ILE A 11 -46.89 1.88 -5.96
CA ILE A 11 -47.05 0.42 -5.93
C ILE A 11 -46.60 -0.20 -7.24
N GLY A 12 -45.59 -1.07 -7.19
CA GLY A 12 -45.13 -1.85 -8.34
C GLY A 12 -45.73 -3.25 -8.33
N LEU A 13 -46.43 -3.64 -9.39
CA LEU A 13 -47.04 -4.98 -9.52
C LEU A 13 -46.31 -5.81 -10.59
N GLY A 14 -45.92 -7.02 -10.23
CA GLY A 14 -45.09 -7.92 -11.05
C GLY A 14 -43.66 -7.41 -11.25
N GLY A 15 -42.84 -8.17 -11.99
CA GLY A 15 -41.44 -7.82 -12.26
C GLY A 15 -41.26 -6.45 -12.92
N GLY A 16 -42.01 -6.17 -14.00
CA GLY A 16 -41.91 -4.88 -14.70
C GLY A 16 -42.28 -3.68 -13.83
N GLY A 17 -43.36 -3.78 -13.05
CA GLY A 17 -43.76 -2.73 -12.11
C GLY A 17 -42.78 -2.55 -10.96
N SER A 18 -42.27 -3.67 -10.41
CA SER A 18 -41.27 -3.64 -9.33
C SER A 18 -39.98 -2.96 -9.77
N ASN A 19 -39.52 -3.22 -10.99
CA ASN A 19 -38.31 -2.63 -11.56
C ASN A 19 -38.39 -1.11 -11.65
N ILE A 20 -39.51 -0.57 -12.12
CA ILE A 20 -39.74 0.87 -12.20
C ILE A 20 -39.76 1.50 -10.79
N VAL A 21 -40.37 0.84 -9.80
CA VAL A 21 -40.36 1.32 -8.41
C VAL A 21 -38.96 1.30 -7.80
N TYR A 22 -38.17 0.24 -8.03
CA TYR A 22 -36.77 0.22 -7.59
C TYR A 22 -35.97 1.34 -8.26
N ARG A 23 -36.17 1.56 -9.57
CA ARG A 23 -35.51 2.64 -10.31
C ARG A 23 -35.86 4.01 -9.72
N PHE A 24 -37.14 4.25 -9.44
CA PHE A 24 -37.63 5.47 -8.80
C PHE A 24 -36.91 5.73 -7.47
N LEU A 25 -36.84 4.72 -6.60
CA LEU A 25 -36.24 4.84 -5.27
C LEU A 25 -34.70 4.84 -5.26
N LYS A 26 -34.04 4.58 -6.39
CA LYS A 26 -32.58 4.68 -6.53
C LYS A 26 -32.09 6.10 -6.83
N GLN A 27 -32.97 6.98 -7.30
CA GLN A 27 -32.61 8.34 -7.70
C GLN A 27 -32.48 9.24 -6.47
N GLU A 28 -31.27 9.73 -6.18
CA GLU A 28 -31.04 10.59 -5.00
C GLU A 28 -31.86 11.87 -5.03
N TRP A 29 -31.86 12.57 -6.17
CA TRP A 29 -32.60 13.81 -6.34
C TRP A 29 -34.11 13.65 -6.06
N ILE A 30 -34.69 12.46 -6.31
CA ILE A 30 -36.07 12.15 -5.93
C ILE A 30 -36.17 11.99 -4.41
N LEU A 31 -35.27 11.21 -3.78
CA LEU A 31 -35.27 10.97 -2.34
C LEU A 31 -35.05 12.26 -1.53
N GLU A 32 -34.15 13.13 -1.99
CA GLU A 32 -33.86 14.45 -1.41
C GLU A 32 -35.08 15.37 -1.50
N SER A 33 -35.76 15.36 -2.65
CA SER A 33 -37.02 16.09 -2.86
C SER A 33 -38.12 15.62 -1.90
N VAL A 34 -38.25 14.30 -1.66
CA VAL A 34 -39.22 13.74 -0.68
C VAL A 34 -38.88 14.18 0.74
N MET A 35 -37.60 14.17 1.10
CA MET A 35 -37.16 14.45 2.46
C MET A 35 -37.02 15.95 2.76
N GLY A 36 -37.16 16.80 1.75
CA GLY A 36 -37.12 18.25 1.89
C GLY A 36 -35.74 18.77 2.28
N VAL A 37 -34.67 18.12 1.84
CA VAL A 37 -33.28 18.52 2.11
C VAL A 37 -33.03 19.96 1.62
N ASP A 38 -33.64 20.33 0.48
CA ASP A 38 -33.56 21.69 -0.12
C ASP A 38 -34.75 22.60 0.18
N ALA A 39 -35.70 22.14 1.02
CA ALA A 39 -36.89 22.92 1.31
C ALA A 39 -36.53 24.13 2.21
N LYS A 40 -36.39 25.30 1.59
CA LYS A 40 -36.42 26.61 2.30
C LYS A 40 -37.59 26.57 3.28
N ALA A 41 -37.27 26.64 4.58
CA ALA A 41 -38.17 26.41 5.71
C ALA A 41 -39.61 26.90 5.47
N GLY A 42 -40.54 25.96 5.24
CA GLY A 42 -41.97 26.27 5.12
C GLY A 42 -42.81 25.42 4.15
N ASN A 43 -42.24 24.53 3.34
CA ASN A 43 -43.02 23.63 2.49
C ASN A 43 -43.44 22.36 3.24
N ASP A 44 -44.71 21.97 3.11
CA ASP A 44 -45.25 20.70 3.61
C ASP A 44 -44.47 19.53 2.96
N LEU A 45 -43.92 18.65 3.78
CA LEU A 45 -43.27 17.41 3.34
C LEU A 45 -44.31 16.50 2.69
N SER A 46 -44.05 16.02 1.47
CA SER A 46 -44.88 14.97 0.84
C SER A 46 -44.48 13.61 1.38
N PRO A 47 -45.33 12.89 2.12
CA PRO A 47 -45.03 11.52 2.52
C PRO A 47 -45.05 10.60 1.28
N LEU A 48 -44.05 9.73 1.13
CA LEU A 48 -44.01 8.70 0.10
C LEU A 48 -43.97 7.31 0.76
N ALA A 49 -44.96 6.49 0.47
CA ALA A 49 -44.96 5.08 0.82
C ALA A 49 -44.85 4.21 -0.43
N ALA A 50 -43.79 3.41 -0.54
CA ALA A 50 -43.54 2.55 -1.69
C ALA A 50 -43.60 1.05 -1.33
N ALA A 51 -44.18 0.25 -2.21
CA ALA A 51 -44.28 -1.20 -2.07
C ALA A 51 -44.20 -1.90 -3.44
N THR A 52 -43.69 -3.14 -3.44
CA THR A 52 -43.63 -3.99 -4.64
C THR A 52 -44.22 -5.38 -4.34
N ILE A 53 -45.02 -5.91 -5.27
CA ILE A 53 -45.62 -7.24 -5.20
C ILE A 53 -45.25 -8.02 -6.45
N ASP A 54 -44.60 -9.18 -6.30
CA ASP A 54 -44.21 -10.03 -7.43
C ASP A 54 -44.36 -11.52 -7.07
N SER A 55 -44.28 -12.42 -8.06
CA SER A 55 -44.37 -13.88 -7.89
C SER A 55 -43.10 -14.63 -8.23
N THR A 56 -42.02 -13.94 -8.62
CA THR A 56 -40.75 -14.59 -8.97
C THR A 56 -40.16 -15.39 -7.79
N SER A 57 -39.44 -16.46 -8.10
CA SER A 57 -38.62 -17.21 -7.14
C SER A 57 -37.19 -16.68 -7.02
N GLN A 58 -36.80 -15.65 -7.79
CA GLN A 58 -35.46 -15.04 -7.73
C GLN A 58 -35.29 -14.11 -6.52
N ARG A 59 -35.37 -14.68 -5.32
CA ARG A 59 -35.23 -13.97 -4.05
C ARG A 59 -33.96 -13.12 -3.97
N ASN A 60 -32.84 -13.65 -4.45
CA ASN A 60 -31.54 -12.98 -4.36
C ASN A 60 -31.52 -11.68 -5.17
N LEU A 61 -32.13 -11.67 -6.37
CA LEU A 61 -32.19 -10.47 -7.21
C LEU A 61 -33.04 -9.38 -6.56
N HIS A 62 -34.24 -9.74 -6.05
CA HIS A 62 -35.12 -8.80 -5.35
C HIS A 62 -34.51 -8.31 -4.04
N SER A 63 -33.88 -9.19 -3.27
CA SER A 63 -33.22 -8.83 -2.01
C SER A 63 -32.03 -7.90 -2.26
N ARG A 64 -31.25 -8.12 -3.34
CA ARG A 64 -30.16 -7.23 -3.74
C ARG A 64 -30.69 -5.85 -4.13
N ARG A 65 -31.67 -5.78 -5.04
CA ARG A 65 -32.28 -4.51 -5.48
C ARG A 65 -32.93 -3.74 -4.33
N ALA A 66 -33.65 -4.42 -3.45
CA ALA A 66 -34.24 -3.81 -2.26
C ALA A 66 -33.19 -3.39 -1.22
N GLY A 67 -32.10 -4.15 -1.10
CA GLY A 67 -30.93 -3.80 -0.28
C GLY A 67 -30.27 -2.51 -0.76
N GLU A 68 -29.99 -2.40 -2.06
CA GLU A 68 -29.44 -1.18 -2.69
C GLU A 68 -30.35 0.05 -2.44
N VAL A 69 -31.67 -0.12 -2.60
CA VAL A 69 -32.64 0.94 -2.26
C VAL A 69 -32.60 1.29 -0.78
N HIS A 70 -32.53 0.30 0.12
CA HIS A 70 -32.45 0.55 1.56
C HIS A 70 -31.18 1.32 1.93
N GLU A 71 -30.03 0.90 1.41
CA GLU A 71 -28.74 1.58 1.60
C GLU A 71 -28.77 3.01 1.09
N ARG A 72 -29.37 3.26 -0.09
CA ARG A 72 -29.52 4.62 -0.64
C ARG A 72 -30.43 5.48 0.24
N ILE A 73 -31.58 4.96 0.67
CA ILE A 73 -32.47 5.65 1.60
C ILE A 73 -31.77 5.97 2.92
N GLN A 74 -30.93 5.08 3.45
CA GLN A 74 -30.16 5.35 4.67
C GLN A 74 -29.08 6.42 4.45
N ARG A 75 -28.36 6.38 3.31
CA ARG A 75 -27.35 7.39 2.96
C ARG A 75 -27.92 8.80 2.95
N VAL A 76 -29.05 9.00 2.26
CA VAL A 76 -29.69 10.32 2.18
C VAL A 76 -30.32 10.74 3.54
N LYS A 77 -30.64 9.77 4.42
CA LYS A 77 -31.13 10.07 5.78
C LYS A 77 -30.05 10.55 6.76
N ASP A 78 -28.75 10.34 6.47
CA ASP A 78 -27.68 10.47 7.47
C ASP A 78 -26.68 11.63 7.22
N PRO A 79 -27.14 12.89 7.30
CA PRO A 79 -26.32 13.89 7.97
C PRO A 79 -27.16 14.76 8.93
N ALA A 80 -27.07 14.45 10.22
CA ALA A 80 -27.63 15.19 11.38
C ALA A 80 -29.17 15.14 11.54
N GLU A 81 -29.63 14.24 12.42
CA GLU A 81 -31.01 14.13 12.94
C GLU A 81 -31.72 15.49 13.09
N LYS A 82 -32.45 15.92 12.05
CA LYS A 82 -33.56 16.86 12.22
C LYS A 82 -34.82 16.01 12.51
N PRO A 83 -35.54 16.26 13.61
CA PRO A 83 -36.77 15.56 13.92
C PRO A 83 -37.86 16.01 12.93
N GLY A 84 -37.95 15.30 11.80
CA GLY A 84 -38.87 15.57 10.69
C GLY A 84 -38.85 14.50 9.58
N SER A 85 -37.98 13.49 9.66
CA SER A 85 -37.75 12.42 8.66
C SER A 85 -38.90 11.42 8.46
N GLY A 86 -40.13 11.78 8.81
CA GLY A 86 -41.31 10.91 8.80
C GLY A 86 -41.95 10.65 7.43
N GLY A 87 -41.42 11.23 6.35
CA GLY A 87 -42.07 11.20 5.03
C GLY A 87 -41.89 9.91 4.22
N LEU A 88 -40.70 9.28 4.22
CA LEU A 88 -40.38 8.18 3.30
C LEU A 88 -40.44 6.79 3.96
N GLN A 89 -41.27 5.91 3.42
CA GLN A 89 -41.40 4.50 3.82
C GLN A 89 -41.30 3.57 2.61
N PHE A 90 -40.22 2.79 2.52
CA PHE A 90 -40.14 1.67 1.59
C PHE A 90 -40.39 0.36 2.33
N ARG A 91 -41.48 -0.34 1.99
CA ARG A 91 -41.81 -1.64 2.59
C ARG A 91 -41.01 -2.75 1.90
N GLN A 92 -40.68 -3.79 2.66
CA GLN A 92 -39.98 -4.97 2.11
C GLN A 92 -40.78 -5.55 0.92
N PRO A 93 -40.11 -5.99 -0.16
CA PRO A 93 -40.76 -6.61 -1.30
C PRO A 93 -41.63 -7.79 -0.89
N THR A 94 -42.83 -7.89 -1.43
CA THR A 94 -43.72 -9.04 -1.20
C THR A 94 -43.62 -10.00 -2.37
N LEU A 95 -43.03 -11.16 -2.11
CA LEU A 95 -43.01 -12.29 -3.04
C LEU A 95 -44.19 -13.22 -2.72
N LEU A 96 -45.15 -13.31 -3.64
CA LEU A 96 -46.35 -14.15 -3.51
C LEU A 96 -45.98 -15.63 -3.41
N SER A 97 -45.02 -16.07 -4.23
CA SER A 97 -44.48 -17.44 -4.25
C SER A 97 -43.93 -17.90 -2.89
N GLU A 98 -43.32 -17.01 -2.12
CA GLU A 98 -42.79 -17.32 -0.77
C GLU A 98 -43.82 -17.08 0.35
N SER A 99 -44.84 -16.27 0.05
CA SER A 99 -45.81 -15.84 1.06
C SER A 99 -46.95 -16.82 1.23
N ILE A 100 -47.23 -17.62 0.20
CA ILE A 100 -48.23 -18.69 0.21
C ILE A 100 -47.59 -19.95 0.84
N PRO A 101 -48.23 -20.61 1.82
CA PRO A 101 -47.71 -21.84 2.41
C PRO A 101 -47.48 -22.97 1.40
N GLU A 102 -46.40 -23.74 1.57
CA GLU A 102 -46.05 -24.89 0.70
C GLU A 102 -47.18 -25.90 0.46
N GLN A 103 -48.16 -25.99 1.36
CA GLN A 103 -49.29 -26.90 1.22
C GLN A 103 -50.13 -26.60 -0.02
N TRP A 104 -50.24 -25.33 -0.42
CA TRP A 104 -50.97 -24.89 -1.61
C TRP A 104 -50.22 -25.23 -2.91
N PHE A 105 -48.91 -25.47 -2.85
CA PHE A 105 -48.09 -25.86 -4.00
C PHE A 105 -47.93 -27.39 -4.17
N LYS A 106 -48.64 -28.18 -3.36
CA LYS A 106 -48.69 -29.65 -3.47
C LYS A 106 -50.02 -30.06 -4.13
N GLU A 107 -50.04 -31.20 -4.82
CA GLU A 107 -51.24 -31.76 -5.47
C GLU A 107 -52.47 -31.71 -4.53
N GLU A 108 -52.28 -32.01 -3.24
CA GLU A 108 -53.35 -32.02 -2.24
C GLU A 108 -53.96 -30.64 -1.91
N GLY A 109 -53.25 -29.52 -2.15
CA GLY A 109 -53.68 -28.18 -1.73
C GLY A 109 -54.71 -27.54 -2.67
N LEU A 110 -54.39 -27.46 -3.96
CA LEU A 110 -55.30 -26.94 -5.00
C LEU A 110 -56.42 -27.91 -5.38
N GLU A 111 -56.38 -29.14 -4.86
CA GLU A 111 -57.42 -30.16 -5.04
C GLU A 111 -58.36 -30.30 -3.83
N ASN A 112 -58.00 -29.73 -2.66
CA ASN A 112 -58.83 -29.84 -1.47
C ASN A 112 -60.04 -28.90 -1.53
N GLN A 113 -61.18 -29.45 -1.95
CA GLN A 113 -62.44 -28.74 -2.05
C GLN A 113 -62.88 -28.04 -0.74
N ALA A 114 -62.49 -28.55 0.43
CA ALA A 114 -62.84 -27.90 1.70
C ALA A 114 -62.10 -26.56 1.87
N ASP A 115 -60.79 -26.55 1.61
CA ASP A 115 -59.94 -25.36 1.73
C ASP A 115 -60.31 -24.32 0.67
N ILE A 116 -60.60 -24.76 -0.56
CA ILE A 116 -61.10 -23.90 -1.64
C ILE A 116 -62.45 -23.27 -1.28
N ASN A 117 -63.39 -24.06 -0.73
CA ASN A 117 -64.70 -23.53 -0.34
C ASN A 117 -64.57 -22.50 0.80
N GLU A 118 -63.64 -22.69 1.74
CA GLU A 118 -63.35 -21.72 2.80
C GLU A 118 -62.75 -20.44 2.23
N LEU A 119 -61.73 -20.55 1.36
CA LEU A 119 -61.14 -19.44 0.61
C LEU A 119 -62.20 -18.64 -0.15
N CYS A 120 -63.04 -19.31 -0.94
CA CYS A 120 -64.09 -18.66 -1.72
C CYS A 120 -65.09 -17.91 -0.81
N GLN A 121 -65.47 -18.49 0.32
CA GLN A 121 -66.35 -17.81 1.29
C GLN A 121 -65.69 -16.60 1.94
N ALA A 122 -64.39 -16.69 2.27
CA ALA A 122 -63.64 -15.61 2.90
C ALA A 122 -63.44 -14.42 1.94
N GLU A 123 -63.13 -14.70 0.68
CA GLU A 123 -62.81 -13.69 -0.34
C GLU A 123 -64.02 -13.21 -1.15
N GLY A 124 -65.22 -13.73 -0.86
CA GLY A 124 -66.44 -13.39 -1.60
C GLY A 124 -66.44 -13.92 -3.04
N LEU A 125 -65.69 -14.98 -3.31
CA LEU A 125 -65.64 -15.64 -4.61
C LEU A 125 -66.83 -16.60 -4.73
N ASN A 126 -67.55 -16.52 -5.86
CA ASN A 126 -68.67 -17.40 -6.17
C ASN A 126 -68.22 -18.73 -6.80
N ASN A 127 -67.02 -18.79 -7.36
CA ASN A 127 -66.44 -20.01 -7.94
C ASN A 127 -64.91 -20.01 -7.80
N TRP A 128 -64.31 -21.20 -7.87
CA TRP A 128 -62.88 -21.37 -8.11
C TRP A 128 -62.67 -21.69 -9.59
N TRP A 129 -61.93 -20.84 -10.30
CA TRP A 129 -61.81 -20.87 -11.76
C TRP A 129 -60.59 -21.66 -12.25
N VAL A 130 -59.75 -22.14 -11.33
CA VAL A 130 -58.54 -22.91 -11.67
C VAL A 130 -58.86 -24.38 -11.51
N SER A 131 -58.91 -25.11 -12.64
CA SER A 131 -59.12 -26.56 -12.61
C SER A 131 -57.81 -27.28 -12.25
N PRO A 132 -57.84 -28.24 -11.30
CA PRO A 132 -56.65 -29.04 -10.95
C PRO A 132 -56.05 -29.81 -12.12
N ASP A 133 -56.91 -30.22 -13.08
CA ASP A 133 -56.50 -30.95 -14.29
C ASP A 133 -55.96 -30.03 -15.40
N SER A 134 -55.85 -28.71 -15.17
CA SER A 134 -55.39 -27.80 -16.21
C SER A 134 -53.89 -27.98 -16.48
N GLN A 135 -53.55 -28.11 -17.77
CA GLN A 135 -52.15 -28.18 -18.21
C GLN A 135 -51.34 -26.96 -17.75
N ALA A 136 -51.99 -25.82 -17.53
CA ALA A 136 -51.38 -24.60 -17.02
C ALA A 136 -50.93 -24.74 -15.56
N VAL A 137 -51.77 -25.30 -14.67
CA VAL A 137 -51.40 -25.56 -13.26
C VAL A 137 -50.29 -26.61 -13.20
N GLN A 138 -50.39 -27.70 -13.97
CA GLN A 138 -49.34 -28.72 -14.04
C GLN A 138 -48.01 -28.14 -14.52
N GLN A 139 -48.03 -27.32 -15.57
CA GLN A 139 -46.83 -26.65 -16.06
C GLN A 139 -46.27 -25.69 -15.00
N VAL A 140 -47.08 -24.99 -14.23
CA VAL A 140 -46.61 -24.12 -13.13
C VAL A 140 -46.05 -24.91 -11.94
N LEU A 141 -46.59 -26.10 -11.64
CA LEU A 141 -46.05 -27.00 -10.63
C LEU A 141 -44.73 -27.66 -11.08
N GLU A 142 -44.54 -27.83 -12.40
CA GLU A 142 -43.34 -28.45 -13.01
C GLU A 142 -42.22 -27.45 -13.37
N THR A 143 -42.55 -26.17 -13.60
CA THR A 143 -41.59 -25.12 -14.02
C THR A 143 -41.17 -24.26 -12.81
N SER A 144 -39.88 -23.96 -12.68
CA SER A 144 -39.40 -23.02 -11.68
C SER A 144 -39.94 -21.60 -11.96
N PHE A 145 -40.46 -20.89 -10.95
CA PHE A 145 -40.96 -19.50 -11.03
C PHE A 145 -39.86 -18.45 -11.30
N GLU A 146 -38.79 -18.81 -12.03
CA GLU A 146 -37.57 -18.01 -12.20
C GLU A 146 -37.84 -16.61 -12.80
N SER A 147 -38.91 -16.43 -13.57
CA SER A 147 -39.32 -15.13 -14.13
C SER A 147 -40.73 -14.70 -13.70
N GLY A 148 -41.24 -15.27 -12.59
CA GLY A 148 -42.62 -15.10 -12.13
C GLY A 148 -43.56 -16.23 -12.57
N VAL A 149 -44.86 -16.09 -12.28
CA VAL A 149 -45.92 -16.96 -12.84
C VAL A 149 -45.76 -16.99 -14.36
N VAL A 150 -45.89 -18.17 -14.98
CA VAL A 150 -45.68 -18.49 -16.42
C VAL A 150 -46.59 -17.67 -17.34
N ARG A 151 -46.41 -16.34 -17.32
CA ARG A 151 -47.19 -15.29 -17.99
C ARG A 151 -48.68 -15.63 -18.10
N ASN A 152 -49.24 -16.14 -17.01
CA ASN A 152 -50.63 -16.55 -16.90
C ASN A 152 -51.31 -15.63 -15.89
N ARG A 153 -52.27 -14.84 -16.39
CA ARG A 153 -52.93 -13.78 -15.63
C ARG A 153 -53.90 -14.35 -14.59
N SER A 154 -54.61 -15.42 -14.95
CA SER A 154 -55.54 -16.10 -14.04
C SER A 154 -54.85 -16.71 -12.81
N LEU A 155 -53.64 -17.25 -12.98
CA LEU A 155 -52.81 -17.77 -11.89
C LEU A 155 -52.19 -16.65 -11.04
N GLY A 156 -51.84 -15.51 -11.64
CA GLY A 156 -51.43 -14.32 -10.89
C GLY A 156 -52.54 -13.87 -9.92
N LYS A 157 -53.78 -13.80 -10.42
CA LYS A 157 -54.98 -13.50 -9.63
C LYS A 157 -55.21 -14.53 -8.52
N GLU A 158 -55.04 -15.82 -8.83
CA GLU A 158 -55.15 -16.90 -7.86
C GLU A 158 -54.21 -16.70 -6.66
N PHE A 159 -52.93 -16.51 -6.94
CA PHE A 159 -51.92 -16.29 -5.91
C PHE A 159 -52.20 -15.06 -5.06
N TYR A 160 -52.79 -14.02 -5.63
CA TYR A 160 -53.23 -12.86 -4.88
C TYR A 160 -54.33 -13.20 -3.86
N HIS A 161 -55.38 -13.92 -4.27
CA HIS A 161 -56.46 -14.31 -3.35
C HIS A 161 -56.00 -15.30 -2.28
N LEU A 162 -55.13 -16.25 -2.64
CA LEU A 162 -54.48 -17.14 -1.65
C LEU A 162 -53.66 -16.35 -0.64
N TRP A 163 -52.84 -15.43 -1.12
CA TRP A 163 -52.02 -14.57 -0.28
C TRP A 163 -52.86 -13.69 0.64
N LYS A 164 -53.98 -13.17 0.14
CA LYS A 164 -54.94 -12.35 0.88
C LYS A 164 -55.60 -13.14 2.01
N HIS A 165 -56.09 -14.34 1.72
CA HIS A 165 -56.73 -15.24 2.67
C HIS A 165 -55.82 -15.62 3.85
N GLU A 166 -54.52 -15.78 3.60
CA GLU A 166 -53.50 -16.02 4.64
C GLU A 166 -53.22 -14.77 5.52
N ASN A 167 -54.13 -13.78 5.52
CA ASN A 167 -54.15 -12.56 6.34
C ASN A 167 -52.89 -11.69 6.25
N ARG A 168 -52.42 -11.42 5.02
CA ARG A 168 -51.25 -10.56 4.78
C ARG A 168 -51.57 -9.17 4.20
N LEU A 169 -52.82 -8.84 3.90
CA LEU A 169 -53.20 -7.53 3.36
C LEU A 169 -52.94 -6.35 4.32
N GLU A 170 -53.16 -6.52 5.63
CA GLU A 170 -52.92 -5.47 6.64
C GLU A 170 -51.45 -4.97 6.63
N LYS A 171 -50.53 -5.70 5.98
CA LYS A 171 -49.10 -5.35 5.89
C LYS A 171 -48.73 -4.53 4.66
N ILE A 172 -49.60 -4.33 3.68
CA ILE A 172 -49.20 -3.69 2.40
C ILE A 172 -49.93 -2.40 2.05
N ASP A 173 -51.16 -2.13 2.49
CA ASP A 173 -51.81 -0.87 2.10
C ASP A 173 -51.35 0.31 2.99
N PRO A 174 -50.46 1.23 2.54
CA PRO A 174 -50.18 2.46 3.26
C PRO A 174 -51.23 3.55 2.97
N SER A 175 -52.17 3.32 2.04
CA SER A 175 -53.06 4.36 1.57
C SER A 175 -54.15 4.69 2.59
N THR A 176 -54.58 5.94 2.54
CA THR A 176 -55.80 6.43 3.19
C THR A 176 -56.77 6.86 2.10
N GLN A 177 -58.01 7.17 2.47
CA GLN A 177 -59.04 7.61 1.51
C GLN A 177 -58.63 8.83 0.67
N ASP A 178 -57.75 9.69 1.22
CA ASP A 178 -57.28 10.92 0.57
C ASP A 178 -55.89 10.75 -0.08
N SER A 179 -55.24 9.60 0.07
CA SER A 179 -53.90 9.35 -0.48
C SER A 179 -53.95 9.20 -1.99
N ARG A 180 -53.05 9.87 -2.71
CA ARG A 180 -52.89 9.65 -4.13
C ARG A 180 -52.00 8.45 -4.41
N VAL A 181 -52.55 7.47 -5.13
CA VAL A 181 -51.89 6.18 -5.37
C VAL A 181 -51.47 6.07 -6.83
N ALA A 182 -50.19 5.81 -7.07
CA ALA A 182 -49.65 5.45 -8.38
C ALA A 182 -49.39 3.94 -8.42
N VAL A 183 -50.06 3.24 -9.32
CA VAL A 183 -49.88 1.80 -9.55
C VAL A 183 -49.15 1.61 -10.87
N VAL A 184 -48.03 0.89 -10.86
CA VAL A 184 -47.21 0.62 -12.04
C VAL A 184 -47.20 -0.88 -12.33
N THR A 185 -47.45 -1.26 -13.58
CA THR A 185 -47.51 -2.67 -13.99
C THR A 185 -47.19 -2.86 -15.46
N ALA A 186 -46.78 -4.07 -15.86
CA ALA A 186 -46.61 -4.44 -17.26
C ALA A 186 -47.77 -5.33 -17.73
N LEU A 187 -48.45 -4.91 -18.81
CA LEU A 187 -49.69 -5.57 -19.27
C LEU A 187 -49.46 -6.97 -19.85
N GLY A 188 -48.29 -7.21 -20.45
CA GLY A 188 -47.88 -8.53 -20.95
C GLY A 188 -47.53 -9.55 -19.86
N GLY A 189 -47.34 -9.11 -18.61
CA GLY A 189 -46.96 -9.97 -17.49
C GLY A 189 -48.08 -10.91 -17.03
N GLY A 190 -47.76 -11.94 -16.24
CA GLY A 190 -48.77 -12.81 -15.61
C GLY A 190 -49.25 -12.27 -14.26
N THR A 191 -48.32 -11.88 -13.39
CA THR A 191 -48.65 -11.40 -12.04
C THR A 191 -49.20 -9.99 -12.06
N GLY A 192 -48.42 -9.03 -12.57
CA GLY A 192 -48.75 -7.61 -12.49
C GLY A 192 -50.10 -7.28 -13.10
N SER A 193 -50.39 -7.72 -14.33
CA SER A 193 -51.66 -7.47 -15.00
C SER A 193 -52.78 -8.41 -14.57
N GLY A 194 -52.47 -9.57 -13.98
CA GLY A 194 -53.44 -10.52 -13.45
C GLY A 194 -54.07 -10.07 -12.13
N ILE A 195 -53.27 -9.45 -11.24
CA ILE A 195 -53.75 -8.97 -9.94
C ILE A 195 -54.28 -7.54 -9.98
N LEU A 196 -53.96 -6.80 -11.06
CA LEU A 196 -54.15 -5.35 -11.18
C LEU A 196 -55.52 -4.83 -10.71
N LEU A 197 -56.59 -5.35 -11.29
CA LEU A 197 -57.96 -4.85 -11.05
C LEU A 197 -58.45 -5.21 -9.66
N ASP A 198 -58.28 -6.47 -9.25
CA ASP A 198 -58.70 -6.93 -7.92
C ASP A 198 -57.91 -6.24 -6.81
N TYR A 199 -56.59 -6.07 -6.99
CA TYR A 199 -55.76 -5.34 -6.05
C TYR A 199 -56.17 -3.88 -5.95
N ALA A 200 -56.39 -3.19 -7.08
CA ALA A 200 -56.79 -1.79 -7.08
C ALA A 200 -58.15 -1.55 -6.43
N THR A 201 -59.11 -2.46 -6.61
CA THR A 201 -60.42 -2.40 -5.92
C THR A 201 -60.29 -2.57 -4.40
N ASP A 202 -59.30 -3.33 -3.95
CA ASP A 202 -59.07 -3.57 -2.51
C ASP A 202 -58.26 -2.42 -1.85
N ILE A 203 -57.74 -1.44 -2.60
CA ILE A 203 -57.08 -0.22 -2.08
C ILE A 203 -58.12 0.75 -1.51
N THR A 204 -57.84 1.37 -0.37
CA THR A 204 -58.82 2.25 0.31
C THR A 204 -59.03 3.63 -0.33
N SER A 205 -58.08 4.10 -1.15
CA SER A 205 -58.15 5.39 -1.85
C SER A 205 -59.11 5.38 -3.03
N ARG A 206 -59.65 6.57 -3.37
CA ARG A 206 -60.41 6.81 -4.62
C ARG A 206 -59.60 7.54 -5.70
N ASP A 207 -58.36 7.91 -5.40
CA ASP A 207 -57.48 8.67 -6.30
C ASP A 207 -56.32 7.78 -6.77
N ILE A 208 -56.67 6.73 -7.53
CA ILE A 208 -55.74 5.71 -8.01
C ILE A 208 -55.45 5.96 -9.50
N HIS A 209 -54.17 6.04 -9.84
CA HIS A 209 -53.67 6.26 -11.20
C HIS A 209 -52.86 5.05 -11.66
N LEU A 210 -53.19 4.51 -12.83
CA LEU A 210 -52.50 3.37 -13.42
C LEU A 210 -51.47 3.83 -14.47
N TYR A 211 -50.25 3.33 -14.32
CA TYR A 211 -49.17 3.43 -15.30
C TYR A 211 -48.87 2.03 -15.83
N ALA A 212 -49.39 1.75 -17.02
CA ALA A 212 -49.40 0.44 -17.63
C ALA A 212 -48.39 0.39 -18.79
N VAL A 213 -47.38 -0.47 -18.67
CA VAL A 213 -46.39 -0.70 -19.72
C VAL A 213 -46.99 -1.61 -20.80
N LEU A 214 -47.01 -1.11 -22.03
CA LEU A 214 -47.37 -1.87 -23.22
C LEU A 214 -46.15 -2.63 -23.74
N PRO A 215 -46.26 -3.94 -24.04
CA PRO A 215 -45.16 -4.70 -24.63
C PRO A 215 -44.87 -4.21 -26.05
N ASP A 216 -43.62 -4.32 -26.47
CA ASP A 216 -43.23 -3.99 -27.85
C ASP A 216 -44.02 -4.85 -28.88
N PRO A 217 -44.37 -4.36 -30.07
CA PRO A 217 -45.01 -5.17 -31.12
C PRO A 217 -44.23 -6.44 -31.51
N GLU A 218 -42.91 -6.44 -31.35
CA GLU A 218 -42.02 -7.58 -31.56
C GLU A 218 -41.97 -8.56 -30.36
N ALA A 219 -42.65 -8.25 -29.26
CA ALA A 219 -42.69 -9.11 -28.09
C ALA A 219 -43.30 -10.50 -28.39
N PRO A 220 -42.97 -11.53 -27.57
CA PRO A 220 -43.56 -12.86 -27.71
C PRO A 220 -45.09 -12.85 -27.75
N SER A 221 -45.69 -13.72 -28.56
CA SER A 221 -47.16 -13.81 -28.75
C SER A 221 -47.93 -13.96 -27.44
N VAL A 222 -47.35 -14.64 -26.43
CA VAL A 222 -47.94 -14.79 -25.10
C VAL A 222 -48.10 -13.45 -24.37
N GLU A 223 -47.11 -12.55 -24.47
CA GLU A 223 -47.17 -11.21 -23.86
C GLU A 223 -48.19 -10.33 -24.58
N LYS A 224 -48.21 -10.39 -25.92
CA LYS A 224 -49.16 -9.65 -26.76
C LYS A 224 -50.61 -10.07 -26.48
N ALA A 225 -50.88 -11.37 -26.36
CA ALA A 225 -52.20 -11.88 -26.02
C ALA A 225 -52.64 -11.50 -24.60
N ASN A 226 -51.70 -11.43 -23.64
CA ASN A 226 -52.00 -10.94 -22.29
C ASN A 226 -52.31 -9.45 -22.27
N ALA A 227 -51.55 -8.65 -23.03
CA ALA A 227 -51.81 -7.22 -23.18
C ALA A 227 -53.18 -6.97 -23.82
N PHE A 228 -53.55 -7.75 -24.84
CA PHE A 228 -54.89 -7.71 -25.44
C PHE A 228 -56.00 -7.94 -24.41
N ALA A 229 -55.90 -9.04 -23.66
CA ALA A 229 -56.88 -9.39 -22.64
C ALA A 229 -56.97 -8.31 -21.55
N ALA A 230 -55.82 -7.81 -21.07
CA ALA A 230 -55.78 -6.78 -20.04
C ALA A 230 -56.37 -5.45 -20.51
N LEU A 231 -56.09 -5.02 -21.74
CA LEU A 231 -56.63 -3.79 -22.30
C LEU A 231 -58.15 -3.89 -22.54
N SER A 232 -58.63 -5.03 -23.03
CA SER A 232 -60.07 -5.27 -23.20
C SER A 232 -60.82 -5.21 -21.86
N GLU A 233 -60.25 -5.77 -20.80
CA GLU A 233 -60.82 -5.73 -19.45
C GLU A 233 -60.78 -4.33 -18.82
N LEU A 234 -59.71 -3.58 -19.04
CA LEU A 234 -59.59 -2.19 -18.57
C LEU A 234 -60.60 -1.27 -19.27
N GLU A 235 -60.76 -1.41 -20.58
CA GLU A 235 -61.77 -0.69 -21.34
C GLU A 235 -63.18 -1.08 -20.88
N TYR A 236 -63.47 -2.37 -20.71
CA TYR A 236 -64.74 -2.81 -20.15
C TYR A 236 -65.02 -2.17 -18.79
N ALA A 237 -64.07 -2.22 -17.85
CA ALA A 237 -64.27 -1.68 -16.51
C ALA A 237 -64.54 -0.17 -16.54
N ASP A 238 -63.85 0.57 -17.41
CA ASP A 238 -64.09 2.00 -17.63
C ASP A 238 -65.47 2.26 -18.26
N GLN A 239 -65.81 1.55 -19.34
CA GLN A 239 -67.10 1.67 -20.01
C GLN A 239 -68.27 1.17 -19.18
N ALA A 240 -68.08 0.32 -18.19
CA ALA A 240 -69.12 -0.07 -17.25
C ALA A 240 -69.30 0.96 -16.10
N GLY A 241 -68.39 1.93 -15.97
CA GLY A 241 -68.33 2.83 -14.82
C GLY A 241 -67.88 2.13 -13.54
N GLU A 242 -67.16 1.00 -13.67
CA GLU A 242 -66.71 0.12 -12.59
C GLU A 242 -65.18 0.15 -12.40
N SER A 243 -64.46 0.98 -13.17
CA SER A 243 -63.00 1.10 -13.10
C SER A 243 -62.55 1.62 -11.72
N PRO A 244 -61.58 0.96 -11.06
CA PRO A 244 -60.95 1.49 -9.84
C PRO A 244 -59.96 2.62 -10.14
N PHE A 245 -59.63 2.88 -11.41
CA PHE A 245 -58.64 3.86 -11.82
C PHE A 245 -59.30 5.15 -12.29
N ARG A 246 -58.74 6.28 -11.84
CA ARG A 246 -59.11 7.62 -12.33
C ARG A 246 -58.47 7.93 -13.68
N THR A 247 -57.27 7.41 -13.92
CA THR A 247 -56.55 7.57 -15.19
C THR A 247 -55.80 6.29 -15.51
N ILE A 248 -55.80 5.90 -16.79
CA ILE A 248 -54.99 4.79 -17.30
C ILE A 248 -54.00 5.33 -18.32
N THR A 249 -52.75 5.46 -17.89
CA THR A 249 -51.63 5.91 -18.73
C THR A 249 -50.89 4.71 -19.30
N LEU A 250 -50.85 4.59 -20.62
CA LEU A 250 -50.15 3.57 -21.36
C LEU A 250 -48.74 4.06 -21.73
N LEU A 251 -47.73 3.27 -21.42
CA LEU A 251 -46.31 3.53 -21.72
C LEU A 251 -45.80 2.49 -22.71
N PRO A 252 -45.62 2.85 -24.00
CA PRO A 252 -45.06 1.95 -25.00
C PRO A 252 -43.61 1.59 -24.68
N HIS A 253 -43.31 0.31 -24.52
CA HIS A 253 -41.95 -0.22 -24.45
C HIS A 253 -41.37 -0.38 -25.86
N HIS A 254 -40.08 -0.11 -26.01
CA HIS A 254 -39.34 -0.25 -27.26
C HIS A 254 -38.17 -1.21 -27.08
N SER A 255 -38.09 -2.27 -27.89
CA SER A 255 -37.11 -3.38 -27.76
C SER A 255 -35.65 -2.93 -27.87
N ALA A 256 -35.37 -1.89 -28.65
CA ALA A 256 -34.04 -1.29 -28.78
C ALA A 256 -33.57 -0.49 -27.54
N ALA A 257 -34.42 -0.26 -26.53
CA ALA A 257 -34.02 0.44 -25.31
C ALA A 257 -33.37 -0.52 -24.31
N ALA A 258 -32.30 -0.09 -23.65
CA ALA A 258 -31.84 -0.76 -22.44
C ALA A 258 -32.93 -0.69 -21.35
N GLU A 259 -33.08 -1.75 -20.56
CA GLU A 259 -34.11 -1.82 -19.51
C GLU A 259 -34.03 -0.64 -18.53
N SER A 260 -32.81 -0.24 -18.13
CA SER A 260 -32.55 0.90 -17.25
C SER A 260 -33.04 2.23 -17.83
N THR A 261 -32.83 2.45 -19.13
CA THR A 261 -33.26 3.65 -19.85
C THR A 261 -34.79 3.72 -19.92
N PHE A 262 -35.46 2.60 -20.21
CA PHE A 262 -36.93 2.54 -20.20
C PHE A 262 -37.50 2.72 -18.79
N GLU A 263 -36.94 2.07 -17.77
CA GLU A 263 -37.36 2.25 -16.37
C GLU A 263 -37.31 3.74 -15.97
N MET A 264 -36.23 4.45 -16.32
CA MET A 264 -36.13 5.89 -16.08
C MET A 264 -37.14 6.70 -16.88
N ALA A 265 -37.38 6.36 -18.14
CA ALA A 265 -38.40 6.99 -18.95
C ALA A 265 -39.81 6.84 -18.34
N ALA A 266 -40.11 5.69 -17.75
CA ALA A 266 -41.34 5.44 -17.00
C ALA A 266 -41.42 6.24 -15.69
N VAL A 267 -40.31 6.35 -14.95
CA VAL A 267 -40.22 7.22 -13.76
C VAL A 267 -40.50 8.68 -14.13
N ARG A 268 -39.85 9.20 -15.16
CA ARG A 268 -40.04 10.58 -15.64
C ARG A 268 -41.48 10.83 -16.11
N THR A 269 -42.10 9.85 -16.76
CA THR A 269 -43.52 9.89 -17.15
C THR A 269 -44.45 9.95 -15.94
N LEU A 270 -44.17 9.14 -14.91
CA LEU A 270 -44.93 9.15 -13.67
C LEU A 270 -44.87 10.52 -13.02
N LEU A 271 -43.68 11.08 -12.86
CA LEU A 271 -43.46 12.40 -12.28
C LEU A 271 -44.15 13.51 -13.09
N ALA A 272 -44.03 13.48 -14.42
CA ALA A 272 -44.67 14.43 -15.32
C ALA A 272 -46.19 14.42 -15.14
N HIS A 273 -46.81 13.25 -15.14
CA HIS A 273 -48.25 13.10 -14.96
C HIS A 273 -48.71 13.57 -13.56
N GLN A 274 -47.98 13.18 -12.51
CA GLN A 274 -48.27 13.58 -11.13
C GLN A 274 -48.15 15.10 -10.91
N ALA A 275 -47.14 15.73 -11.52
CA ALA A 275 -46.94 17.18 -11.44
C ALA A 275 -48.14 17.96 -11.97
N ILE A 276 -48.73 17.51 -13.09
CA ILE A 276 -49.91 18.17 -13.63
C ILE A 276 -51.14 17.96 -12.74
N ILE A 277 -51.37 16.74 -12.24
CA ILE A 277 -52.52 16.44 -11.37
C ILE A 277 -52.49 17.29 -10.09
N THR A 278 -51.33 17.47 -9.46
CA THR A 278 -51.21 18.29 -8.26
C THR A 278 -51.51 19.76 -8.53
N ARG A 279 -51.04 20.30 -9.66
CA ARG A 279 -51.22 21.71 -10.00
C ARG A 279 -52.69 22.04 -10.27
N ALA A 280 -53.42 21.13 -10.88
CA ALA A 280 -54.85 21.26 -11.15
C ALA A 280 -55.75 21.42 -9.92
N GLY A 281 -55.37 20.85 -8.77
CA GLY A 281 -56.08 21.06 -7.52
C GLY A 281 -56.11 22.51 -7.04
N THR A 282 -55.22 23.37 -7.57
CA THR A 282 -55.07 24.78 -7.15
C THR A 282 -55.84 25.80 -8.00
N GLY A 283 -56.64 25.35 -8.98
CA GLY A 283 -57.47 26.22 -9.81
C GLY A 283 -56.75 26.97 -10.93
N MET A 284 -55.48 26.63 -11.21
CA MET A 284 -54.74 27.03 -12.41
C MET A 284 -54.05 25.79 -13.02
N GLY A 285 -54.37 25.47 -14.28
CA GLY A 285 -53.81 24.31 -15.01
C GLY A 285 -54.63 23.06 -14.79
N THR A 286 -55.66 22.82 -15.61
CA THR A 286 -56.47 21.59 -15.53
C THR A 286 -55.65 20.39 -15.97
N PRO A 287 -55.78 19.22 -15.31
CA PRO A 287 -54.98 18.05 -15.66
C PRO A 287 -55.33 17.59 -17.07
N PRO A 288 -54.42 16.92 -17.80
CA PRO A 288 -54.86 15.95 -18.80
C PRO A 288 -55.79 14.99 -18.04
N GLY A 289 -57.07 15.05 -18.40
CA GLY A 289 -58.10 14.27 -17.74
C GLY A 289 -59.14 15.03 -16.91
N GLN A 290 -59.10 16.36 -16.72
CA GLN A 290 -60.13 16.95 -15.82
C GLN A 290 -60.69 18.36 -16.03
N ASN A 291 -60.61 18.94 -17.22
CA ASN A 291 -61.67 19.84 -17.70
C ASN A 291 -61.37 20.21 -19.14
N ARG A 292 -62.00 19.52 -20.08
CA ARG A 292 -62.36 19.96 -21.44
C ARG A 292 -62.68 18.70 -22.23
N VAL A 293 -63.99 18.46 -22.41
CA VAL A 293 -64.61 17.41 -23.26
C VAL A 293 -63.73 16.17 -23.41
N LEU A 294 -63.40 15.51 -22.29
CA LEU A 294 -63.08 14.09 -22.39
C LEU A 294 -64.31 13.44 -23.00
N HIS A 295 -64.07 12.61 -23.99
CA HIS A 295 -65.08 11.66 -24.38
C HIS A 295 -65.22 10.67 -23.21
N GLU A 296 -66.38 10.67 -22.53
CA GLU A 296 -66.64 9.82 -21.34
C GLU A 296 -66.39 8.32 -21.61
N TYR A 297 -66.27 7.94 -22.88
CA TYR A 297 -66.04 6.58 -23.36
C TYR A 297 -64.56 6.25 -23.71
N THR A 298 -63.60 7.16 -23.49
CA THR A 298 -62.20 6.93 -23.87
C THR A 298 -61.30 6.63 -22.66
N PRO A 299 -60.88 5.37 -22.43
CA PRO A 299 -60.21 4.97 -21.19
C PRO A 299 -58.72 5.34 -21.11
N PHE A 300 -58.04 5.52 -22.24
CA PHE A 300 -56.57 5.51 -22.28
C PHE A 300 -55.95 6.87 -22.57
N THR A 301 -54.76 7.07 -22.00
CA THR A 301 -53.82 8.14 -22.35
C THR A 301 -52.48 7.52 -22.68
N ILE A 302 -51.88 7.81 -23.83
CA ILE A 302 -50.55 7.34 -24.19
C ILE A 302 -49.51 8.36 -23.75
N ALA A 303 -48.41 7.89 -23.14
CA ALA A 303 -47.26 8.71 -22.78
C ALA A 303 -46.02 8.34 -23.60
N ALA A 304 -45.37 9.35 -24.19
CA ALA A 304 -44.13 9.21 -24.95
C ALA A 304 -43.05 10.16 -24.40
N PRO A 305 -42.19 9.67 -23.48
CA PRO A 305 -41.09 10.44 -22.91
C PRO A 305 -39.86 10.50 -23.85
N ASP A 306 -39.12 11.60 -23.78
CA ASP A 306 -37.84 11.85 -24.45
C ASP A 306 -36.96 12.70 -23.54
N THR A 307 -35.72 12.29 -23.30
CA THR A 307 -34.81 12.96 -22.36
C THR A 307 -33.52 13.38 -23.04
N ILE A 308 -33.11 14.62 -22.80
CA ILE A 308 -31.76 15.10 -23.09
C ILE A 308 -30.94 14.89 -21.81
N GLU A 309 -29.89 14.08 -21.89
CA GLU A 309 -28.92 13.90 -20.78
C GLU A 309 -27.66 14.69 -21.08
N VAL A 310 -27.15 15.36 -20.05
CA VAL A 310 -26.06 16.33 -20.11
C VAL A 310 -25.07 15.94 -19.02
N PRO A 311 -23.91 15.33 -19.32
CA PRO A 311 -23.08 14.62 -18.34
C PRO A 311 -22.24 15.57 -17.45
N LEU A 312 -22.87 16.53 -16.78
CA LEU A 312 -22.18 17.52 -15.92
C LEU A 312 -21.65 16.87 -14.64
N SER A 313 -22.44 16.02 -13.99
CA SER A 313 -22.03 15.33 -12.76
C SER A 313 -20.93 14.30 -13.01
N GLU A 314 -21.03 13.54 -14.10
CA GLU A 314 -19.97 12.59 -14.52
C GLU A 314 -18.66 13.33 -14.81
N GLN A 315 -18.74 14.49 -15.47
CA GLN A 315 -17.57 15.33 -15.74
C GLN A 315 -17.00 15.97 -14.47
N ALA A 316 -17.85 16.45 -13.54
CA ALA A 316 -17.39 17.01 -12.27
C ALA A 316 -16.70 15.93 -11.42
N HIS A 317 -17.25 14.72 -11.39
CA HIS A 317 -16.64 13.58 -10.73
C HIS A 317 -15.32 13.18 -11.38
N ALA A 318 -15.26 13.15 -12.72
CA ALA A 318 -14.02 12.91 -13.45
C ALA A 318 -12.96 13.98 -13.16
N LEU A 319 -13.34 15.26 -13.00
CA LEU A 319 -12.42 16.33 -12.64
C LEU A 319 -11.88 16.18 -11.21
N GLU A 320 -12.72 15.83 -10.24
CA GLU A 320 -12.29 15.54 -8.86
C GLU A 320 -11.34 14.34 -8.82
N PHE A 321 -11.69 13.28 -9.55
CA PHE A 321 -10.86 12.09 -9.69
C PHE A 321 -9.50 12.41 -10.32
N VAL A 322 -9.48 13.16 -11.43
CA VAL A 322 -8.24 13.56 -12.10
C VAL A 322 -7.40 14.48 -11.20
N GLN A 323 -8.02 15.32 -10.36
CA GLN A 323 -7.27 16.10 -9.38
C GLN A 323 -6.59 15.20 -8.36
N GLU A 324 -7.32 14.25 -7.76
CA GLU A 324 -6.70 13.29 -6.82
C GLU A 324 -5.59 12.49 -7.52
N PHE A 325 -5.81 12.05 -8.75
CA PHE A 325 -4.81 11.36 -9.56
C PHE A 325 -3.53 12.18 -9.73
N VAL A 326 -3.63 13.46 -10.12
CA VAL A 326 -2.50 14.37 -10.28
C VAL A 326 -1.80 14.62 -8.95
N ASP A 327 -2.54 14.91 -7.88
CA ASP A 327 -2.01 15.17 -6.54
C ASP A 327 -1.18 13.98 -6.02
N ARG A 328 -1.71 12.76 -6.20
CA ARG A 328 -1.03 11.52 -5.78
C ARG A 328 0.23 11.26 -6.58
N ARG A 329 0.18 11.50 -7.90
CA ARG A 329 1.37 11.38 -8.74
C ARG A 329 2.45 12.38 -8.36
N GLN A 330 2.08 13.64 -8.09
CA GLN A 330 3.02 14.66 -7.65
C GLN A 330 3.68 14.33 -6.31
N GLU A 331 2.93 13.82 -5.33
CA GLU A 331 3.51 13.40 -4.04
C GLU A 331 4.48 12.23 -4.22
N ALA A 332 4.14 11.23 -5.07
CA ALA A 332 5.06 10.14 -5.38
C ALA A 332 6.36 10.64 -6.05
N LEU A 333 6.25 11.57 -7.02
CA LEU A 333 7.41 12.18 -7.69
C LEU A 333 8.26 13.02 -6.72
N LYS A 334 7.63 13.70 -5.76
CA LYS A 334 8.35 14.47 -4.75
C LYS A 334 9.13 13.57 -3.78
N ILE A 335 8.54 12.46 -3.33
CA ILE A 335 9.25 11.46 -2.51
C ILE A 335 10.43 10.87 -3.29
N GLU A 336 10.25 10.61 -4.59
CA GLU A 336 11.33 10.15 -5.46
C GLU A 336 12.47 11.18 -5.60
N ASP A 337 12.15 12.48 -5.73
CA ASP A 337 13.14 13.56 -5.79
C ASP A 337 13.93 13.73 -4.47
N GLU A 338 13.24 13.60 -3.33
CA GLU A 338 13.86 13.59 -2.01
C GLU A 338 14.85 12.42 -1.89
N ARG A 339 14.44 11.21 -2.31
CA ARG A 339 15.32 10.03 -2.37
C ARG A 339 16.53 10.25 -3.29
N CYS A 340 16.31 10.78 -4.49
CA CYS A 340 17.40 11.08 -5.42
C CYS A 340 18.41 12.06 -4.80
N SER A 341 17.91 13.06 -4.06
CA SER A 341 18.75 14.04 -3.35
C SER A 341 19.60 13.41 -2.26
N GLU A 342 19.04 12.46 -1.51
CA GLU A 342 19.76 11.70 -0.50
C GLU A 342 20.87 10.83 -1.10
N VAL A 343 20.55 10.07 -2.16
CA VAL A 343 21.55 9.25 -2.88
C VAL A 343 22.65 10.12 -3.49
N GLU A 344 22.31 11.26 -4.08
CA GLU A 344 23.29 12.20 -4.64
C GLU A 344 24.25 12.73 -3.56
N ALA A 345 23.72 13.13 -2.40
CA ALA A 345 24.53 13.60 -1.28
C ALA A 345 25.47 12.50 -0.77
N TYR A 346 24.96 11.28 -0.64
CA TYR A 346 25.74 10.10 -0.24
C TYR A 346 26.88 9.80 -1.23
N LEU A 347 26.59 9.78 -2.54
CA LEU A 347 27.60 9.53 -3.58
C LEU A 347 28.71 10.60 -3.57
N LYS A 348 28.37 11.86 -3.30
CA LYS A 348 29.35 12.96 -3.19
C LYS A 348 30.22 12.87 -1.93
N GLU A 349 29.66 12.40 -0.81
CA GLU A 349 30.38 12.28 0.46
C GLU A 349 31.29 11.05 0.51
N CYS A 350 30.75 9.88 0.14
CA CYS A 350 31.44 8.60 0.29
C CYS A 350 32.33 8.25 -0.92
N PHE A 351 32.01 8.77 -2.11
CA PHE A 351 32.74 8.48 -3.36
C PHE A 351 33.18 9.76 -4.09
N PRO A 352 33.90 10.68 -3.42
CA PRO A 352 34.22 12.00 -3.97
C PRO A 352 35.12 11.95 -5.21
N ASP A 353 35.97 10.92 -5.33
CA ASP A 353 36.93 10.77 -6.43
C ASP A 353 36.40 9.94 -7.62
N THR A 354 35.19 9.36 -7.51
CA THR A 354 34.54 8.57 -8.57
C THR A 354 33.14 9.10 -8.89
N ALA A 355 32.11 8.64 -8.18
CA ALA A 355 30.71 9.02 -8.43
C ALA A 355 30.51 10.54 -8.25
N GLY A 356 31.13 11.14 -7.23
CA GLY A 356 31.11 12.59 -7.02
C GLY A 356 31.68 13.39 -8.20
N VAL A 357 32.74 12.89 -8.85
CA VAL A 357 33.36 13.52 -10.03
C VAL A 357 32.41 13.51 -11.23
N VAL A 358 31.67 12.43 -11.43
CA VAL A 358 30.66 12.31 -12.50
C VAL A 358 29.50 13.29 -12.26
N LEU A 359 29.02 13.38 -11.02
CA LEU A 359 27.95 14.30 -10.63
C LEU A 359 28.36 15.78 -10.70
N ASP A 360 29.65 16.08 -10.56
CA ASP A 360 30.22 17.43 -10.78
C ASP A 360 30.45 17.77 -12.26
N GLY A 361 30.10 16.85 -13.19
CA GLY A 361 30.11 17.06 -14.64
C GLY A 361 31.44 16.78 -15.33
N ALA A 362 32.36 16.05 -14.70
CA ALA A 362 33.63 15.64 -15.32
C ALA A 362 33.52 14.25 -15.97
N VAL A 363 34.01 14.12 -17.20
CA VAL A 363 34.01 12.86 -17.95
C VAL A 363 35.17 11.98 -17.46
N LEU A 364 34.86 10.83 -16.86
CA LEU A 364 35.84 9.76 -16.61
C LEU A 364 35.86 8.82 -17.82
N ASP A 365 37.04 8.40 -18.27
CA ASP A 365 37.20 7.25 -19.18
C ASP A 365 36.76 5.99 -18.41
N ALA A 366 35.46 5.72 -18.40
CA ALA A 366 34.93 4.45 -17.96
C ALA A 366 35.31 3.43 -19.04
N ASP A 367 36.09 2.41 -18.68
CA ASP A 367 36.26 1.24 -19.54
C ASP A 367 34.86 0.60 -19.71
N GLY A 368 34.19 0.96 -20.81
CA GLY A 368 32.80 0.65 -21.13
C GLY A 368 32.56 -0.83 -21.46
N SER A 369 33.06 -1.75 -20.65
CA SER A 369 32.81 -3.18 -20.82
C SER A 369 32.43 -3.81 -19.48
N GLY A 370 31.16 -3.69 -19.09
CA GLY A 370 30.64 -4.57 -18.04
C GLY A 370 29.29 -4.22 -17.43
N TYR A 371 28.83 -2.97 -17.50
CA TYR A 371 27.57 -2.57 -16.85
C TYR A 371 26.57 -2.12 -17.92
N ASP A 372 26.03 -3.11 -18.63
CA ASP A 372 24.84 -2.99 -19.46
C ASP A 372 23.66 -2.83 -18.49
N SER A 373 23.45 -1.59 -18.04
CA SER A 373 22.68 -1.31 -16.83
C SER A 373 21.19 -1.63 -17.05
N GLU A 374 20.70 -2.66 -16.37
CA GLU A 374 19.28 -3.03 -16.24
C GLU A 374 18.40 -1.82 -15.88
N VAL A 375 18.97 -0.84 -15.16
CA VAL A 375 18.35 0.46 -14.86
C VAL A 375 17.96 1.23 -16.11
N ALA A 376 18.81 1.26 -17.14
CA ALA A 376 18.52 1.99 -18.37
C ALA A 376 17.37 1.35 -19.17
N VAL A 377 17.19 0.03 -19.06
CA VAL A 377 16.02 -0.68 -19.64
C VAL A 377 14.76 -0.28 -18.89
N ILE A 378 14.78 -0.28 -17.56
CA ILE A 378 13.62 0.09 -16.74
C ILE A 378 13.23 1.56 -16.96
N LEU A 379 14.19 2.50 -16.97
CA LEU A 379 13.90 3.91 -17.24
C LEU A 379 13.37 4.13 -18.67
N ARG A 380 13.84 3.35 -19.65
CA ARG A 380 13.29 3.37 -21.00
C ARG A 380 11.82 2.94 -21.00
N GLU A 381 11.47 1.86 -20.33
CA GLU A 381 10.08 1.38 -20.22
C GLU A 381 9.19 2.42 -19.51
N ARG A 382 9.69 3.09 -18.47
CA ARG A 382 8.95 4.15 -17.78
C ARG A 382 8.54 5.30 -18.72
N VAL A 383 9.42 5.69 -19.64
CA VAL A 383 9.10 6.75 -20.62
C VAL A 383 8.29 6.23 -21.81
N ALA A 384 8.66 5.06 -22.34
CA ALA A 384 8.07 4.53 -23.57
C ALA A 384 6.69 3.89 -23.37
N ARG A 385 6.38 3.42 -22.15
CA ARG A 385 5.12 2.75 -21.82
C ARG A 385 4.40 3.45 -20.67
N ASP A 386 5.00 3.53 -19.49
CA ASP A 386 4.27 3.94 -18.28
C ASP A 386 3.74 5.39 -18.37
N LEU A 387 4.48 6.30 -19.03
CA LEU A 387 4.04 7.68 -19.29
C LEU A 387 2.89 7.78 -20.29
N LEU A 388 2.79 6.84 -21.24
CA LEU A 388 1.67 6.76 -22.17
C LEU A 388 0.44 6.12 -21.50
N GLU A 389 0.64 5.06 -20.72
CA GLU A 389 -0.42 4.45 -19.91
C GLU A 389 -1.03 5.45 -18.91
N LEU A 390 -0.21 6.38 -18.37
CA LEU A 390 -0.68 7.49 -17.53
C LEU A 390 -1.68 8.40 -18.26
N LEU A 391 -1.54 8.57 -19.58
CA LEU A 391 -2.43 9.40 -20.39
C LEU A 391 -3.62 8.62 -20.99
N ASP A 392 -3.56 7.29 -20.97
CA ASP A 392 -4.56 6.36 -21.53
C ASP A 392 -5.52 5.84 -20.45
N VAL A 393 -5.97 6.72 -19.55
CA VAL A 393 -6.94 6.40 -18.49
C VAL A 393 -8.33 6.84 -18.92
N ASP A 394 -9.31 5.94 -18.83
CA ASP A 394 -10.70 6.16 -19.30
C ASP A 394 -11.37 7.41 -18.69
N VAL A 395 -10.99 7.82 -17.49
CA VAL A 395 -11.52 9.02 -16.83
C VAL A 395 -11.28 10.29 -17.66
N PHE A 396 -10.19 10.35 -18.44
CA PHE A 396 -9.88 11.52 -19.26
C PHE A 396 -10.90 11.75 -20.36
N ALA A 397 -11.61 10.71 -20.84
CA ALA A 397 -12.66 10.83 -21.84
C ALA A 397 -13.84 11.72 -21.37
N PHE A 398 -14.03 11.84 -20.06
CA PHE A 398 -15.11 12.63 -19.46
C PHE A 398 -14.68 14.08 -19.13
N THR A 399 -13.39 14.41 -19.29
CA THR A 399 -12.86 15.74 -18.97
C THR A 399 -13.06 16.76 -20.09
N PRO A 400 -13.18 18.06 -19.78
CA PRO A 400 -13.37 19.12 -20.78
C PRO A 400 -12.13 19.33 -21.68
N PHE A 401 -11.00 18.72 -21.34
CA PHE A 401 -9.73 18.80 -22.08
C PHE A 401 -9.30 17.45 -22.68
N HIS A 402 -10.21 16.48 -22.79
CA HIS A 402 -9.94 15.16 -23.38
C HIS A 402 -9.21 15.24 -24.74
N SER A 403 -9.71 16.08 -25.65
CA SER A 403 -9.09 16.24 -26.98
C SER A 403 -7.65 16.79 -26.91
N LYS A 404 -7.34 17.61 -25.90
CA LYS A 404 -5.96 18.07 -25.66
C LYS A 404 -5.08 16.92 -25.17
N ILE A 405 -5.60 16.03 -24.33
CA ILE A 405 -4.89 14.82 -23.86
C ILE A 405 -4.62 13.86 -25.02
N GLU A 406 -5.61 13.57 -25.87
CA GLU A 406 -5.40 12.71 -27.06
C GLU A 406 -4.31 13.30 -27.98
N HIS A 407 -4.33 14.62 -28.18
CA HIS A 407 -3.31 15.33 -28.95
C HIS A 407 -1.92 15.25 -28.29
N LEU A 408 -1.84 15.39 -26.96
CA LEU A 408 -0.61 15.25 -26.19
C LEU A 408 -0.05 13.83 -26.31
N GLN A 409 -0.86 12.81 -26.05
CA GLN A 409 -0.51 11.40 -26.18
C GLN A 409 0.02 11.08 -27.58
N THR A 410 -0.73 11.43 -28.63
CA THR A 410 -0.31 11.20 -30.02
C THR A 410 1.03 11.89 -30.35
N SER A 411 1.26 13.07 -29.78
CA SER A 411 2.51 13.82 -30.02
C SER A 411 3.70 13.19 -29.30
N ILE A 412 3.50 12.70 -28.07
CA ILE A 412 4.51 11.98 -27.29
C ILE A 412 4.85 10.66 -27.99
N GLU A 413 3.84 9.87 -28.37
CA GLU A 413 4.01 8.64 -29.15
C GLU A 413 4.82 8.89 -30.43
N SER A 414 4.46 9.92 -31.19
CA SER A 414 5.18 10.26 -32.43
C SER A 414 6.65 10.61 -32.18
N GLU A 415 6.98 11.32 -31.10
CA GLU A 415 8.37 11.64 -30.77
C GLU A 415 9.14 10.40 -30.29
N VAL A 416 8.55 9.56 -29.45
CA VAL A 416 9.13 8.28 -29.01
C VAL A 416 9.40 7.37 -30.22
N ASP A 417 8.46 7.26 -31.16
CA ASP A 417 8.61 6.50 -32.39
C ASP A 417 9.70 7.05 -33.30
N LEU A 418 9.80 8.38 -33.44
CA LEU A 418 10.84 9.04 -34.24
C LEU A 418 12.23 8.78 -33.66
N ILE A 419 12.39 8.84 -32.35
CA ILE A 419 13.66 8.56 -31.67
C ILE A 419 14.04 7.09 -31.82
N THR A 420 13.07 6.19 -31.62
CA THR A 420 13.27 4.74 -31.78
C THR A 420 13.60 4.36 -33.23
N GLY A 421 12.97 5.01 -34.21
CA GLY A 421 13.18 4.75 -35.64
C GLY A 421 14.43 5.42 -36.25
N SER A 422 14.90 6.54 -35.69
CA SER A 422 16.06 7.29 -36.21
C SER A 422 17.42 6.73 -35.76
N THR A 423 17.43 5.95 -34.69
CA THR A 423 18.64 5.36 -34.07
C THR A 423 18.85 3.90 -34.42
N ALA A 424 17.87 3.24 -35.04
CA ALA A 424 18.03 1.89 -35.59
C ALA A 424 19.01 1.89 -36.78
N PRO A 425 20.12 1.12 -36.73
CA PRO A 425 21.05 1.03 -37.85
C PRO A 425 20.35 0.42 -39.06
N SER A 426 20.58 1.00 -40.25
CA SER A 426 19.92 0.60 -41.49
C SER A 426 20.14 -0.89 -41.80
N GLY A 427 19.16 -1.74 -41.47
CA GLY A 427 19.11 -3.14 -41.90
C GLY A 427 19.26 -4.22 -40.83
N SER A 428 19.14 -3.92 -39.53
CA SER A 428 18.97 -4.94 -38.47
C SER A 428 17.79 -4.60 -37.56
N ASP A 429 17.01 -5.63 -37.16
CA ASP A 429 16.02 -5.61 -36.05
C ASP A 429 16.69 -5.41 -34.67
N SER A 430 17.78 -4.63 -34.60
CA SER A 430 18.47 -4.38 -33.34
C SER A 430 17.84 -3.16 -32.68
N ASP A 431 17.17 -3.39 -31.55
CA ASP A 431 16.70 -2.34 -30.64
C ASP A 431 17.78 -1.30 -30.38
N VAL A 432 17.36 -0.05 -30.31
CA VAL A 432 18.19 1.08 -29.88
C VAL A 432 18.76 0.78 -28.50
N GLU A 433 20.06 1.02 -28.31
CA GLU A 433 20.70 0.88 -27.01
C GLU A 433 19.98 1.78 -25.99
N PRO A 434 19.50 1.25 -24.84
CA PRO A 434 18.64 2.01 -23.91
C PRO A 434 19.20 3.35 -23.46
N GLN A 435 20.54 3.46 -23.32
CA GLN A 435 21.22 4.70 -22.95
C GLN A 435 21.09 5.77 -24.04
N VAL A 436 21.28 5.40 -25.31
CA VAL A 436 21.14 6.32 -26.46
C VAL A 436 19.71 6.80 -26.61
N PHE A 437 18.72 5.94 -26.31
CA PHE A 437 17.31 6.31 -26.27
C PHE A 437 17.06 7.38 -25.18
N LEU A 438 17.49 7.13 -23.94
CA LEU A 438 17.28 8.05 -22.82
C LEU A 438 17.91 9.43 -23.05
N GLU A 439 19.15 9.49 -23.54
CA GLU A 439 19.82 10.77 -23.84
C GLU A 439 19.03 11.63 -24.84
N GLN A 440 18.45 11.00 -25.87
CA GLN A 440 17.68 11.70 -26.89
C GLN A 440 16.29 12.08 -26.37
N VAL A 441 15.57 11.15 -25.75
CA VAL A 441 14.21 11.39 -25.26
C VAL A 441 14.18 12.47 -24.19
N LEU A 442 15.08 12.41 -23.21
CA LEU A 442 15.15 13.40 -22.12
C LEU A 442 15.62 14.80 -22.58
N THR A 443 16.13 14.91 -23.81
CA THR A 443 16.47 16.20 -24.43
C THR A 443 15.31 16.74 -25.27
N HIS A 444 14.67 15.86 -26.05
CA HIS A 444 13.65 16.26 -27.03
C HIS A 444 12.26 16.43 -26.41
N LEU A 445 11.83 15.50 -25.55
CA LEU A 445 10.45 15.44 -25.04
C LEU A 445 10.10 16.63 -24.13
N PRO A 446 10.96 17.04 -23.17
CA PRO A 446 10.70 18.25 -22.36
C PRO A 446 10.66 19.54 -23.18
N ALA A 447 11.35 19.61 -24.32
CA ALA A 447 11.32 20.77 -25.21
C ALA A 447 10.05 20.80 -26.09
N THR A 448 9.48 19.63 -26.37
CA THR A 448 8.33 19.45 -27.26
C THR A 448 6.99 19.65 -26.53
N ILE A 449 6.86 19.24 -25.26
CA ILE A 449 5.63 19.39 -24.47
C ILE A 449 5.11 20.86 -24.44
N PRO A 450 5.93 21.88 -24.12
CA PRO A 450 5.47 23.27 -24.11
C PRO A 450 5.07 23.81 -25.50
N THR A 451 5.62 23.25 -26.58
CA THR A 451 5.27 23.65 -27.96
C THR A 451 3.97 23.02 -28.47
N ILE A 452 3.55 21.88 -27.90
CA ILE A 452 2.26 21.23 -28.19
C ILE A 452 1.10 22.01 -27.54
N ASP A 453 1.36 22.61 -26.37
CA ASP A 453 0.35 23.23 -25.50
C ASP A 453 -0.29 24.52 -26.06
N GLY A 454 0.48 25.37 -26.75
CA GLY A 454 -0.01 26.66 -27.29
C GLY A 454 -0.34 27.74 -26.23
N GLU A 455 -0.40 29.02 -26.61
CA GLU A 455 -0.48 30.18 -25.69
C GLU A 455 -1.90 30.54 -25.14
N GLN A 456 -2.91 29.65 -25.15
CA GLN A 456 -4.28 30.01 -24.74
C GLN A 456 -4.69 29.54 -23.33
N ASP A 457 -5.64 30.24 -22.69
CA ASP A 457 -6.17 29.97 -21.34
C ASP A 457 -6.51 28.49 -21.13
N HIS A 458 -5.76 27.82 -20.25
CA HIS A 458 -5.89 26.39 -19.97
C HIS A 458 -6.70 26.11 -18.70
N HIS A 459 -7.30 24.91 -18.64
CA HIS A 459 -7.90 24.42 -17.41
C HIS A 459 -6.79 24.19 -16.35
N PRO A 460 -6.97 24.61 -15.08
CA PRO A 460 -5.93 24.49 -14.05
C PRO A 460 -5.40 23.05 -13.89
N ILE A 461 -6.29 22.06 -13.81
CA ILE A 461 -5.93 20.64 -13.66
C ILE A 461 -5.09 20.12 -14.83
N TYR A 462 -5.38 20.58 -16.05
CA TYR A 462 -4.59 20.18 -17.22
C TYR A 462 -3.18 20.76 -17.18
N GLN A 463 -3.00 21.97 -16.66
CA GLN A 463 -1.66 22.54 -16.43
C GLN A 463 -0.90 21.77 -15.36
N GLU A 464 -1.55 21.41 -14.25
CA GLU A 464 -0.94 20.60 -13.20
C GLU A 464 -0.52 19.21 -13.71
N LEU A 465 -1.31 18.60 -14.61
CA LEU A 465 -0.94 17.37 -15.30
C LEU A 465 0.33 17.55 -16.16
N LEU A 466 0.42 18.63 -16.95
CA LEU A 466 1.61 18.93 -17.75
C LEU A 466 2.85 19.16 -16.87
N ASP A 467 2.70 19.89 -15.77
CA ASP A 467 3.78 20.10 -14.79
C ASP A 467 4.23 18.78 -14.15
N THR A 468 3.28 17.86 -13.91
CA THR A 468 3.55 16.52 -13.38
C THR A 468 4.37 15.68 -14.36
N ILE A 469 4.02 15.70 -15.65
CA ILE A 469 4.77 15.02 -16.72
C ILE A 469 6.19 15.59 -16.84
N GLN A 470 6.34 16.92 -16.76
CA GLN A 470 7.66 17.56 -16.79
C GLN A 470 8.50 17.16 -15.58
N THR A 471 7.92 17.16 -14.38
CA THR A 471 8.58 16.74 -13.14
C THR A 471 9.02 15.28 -13.23
N ASP A 472 8.18 14.39 -13.80
CA ASP A 472 8.53 12.98 -14.01
C ASP A 472 9.72 12.82 -14.95
N LEU A 473 9.75 13.54 -16.07
CA LEU A 473 10.88 13.54 -17.00
C LEU A 473 12.17 14.09 -16.36
N GLU A 474 12.06 15.11 -15.50
CA GLU A 474 13.19 15.65 -14.74
C GLU A 474 13.74 14.62 -13.74
N ASN A 475 12.86 13.94 -13.00
CA ASN A 475 13.24 12.86 -12.09
C ASN A 475 13.89 11.69 -12.84
N ILE A 476 13.33 11.26 -13.97
CA ILE A 476 13.91 10.18 -14.81
C ILE A 476 15.31 10.58 -15.29
N LYS A 477 15.51 11.84 -15.66
CA LYS A 477 16.83 12.36 -16.02
C LYS A 477 17.79 12.29 -14.84
N ARG A 478 17.36 12.68 -13.64
CA ARG A 478 18.17 12.64 -12.43
C ARG A 478 18.54 11.20 -12.04
N LEU A 479 17.59 10.26 -12.14
CA LEU A 479 17.82 8.82 -11.94
C LEU A 479 18.85 8.30 -12.95
N HIS A 480 18.74 8.70 -14.22
CA HIS A 480 19.71 8.31 -15.23
C HIS A 480 21.12 8.82 -14.91
N GLU A 481 21.28 10.10 -14.54
CA GLU A 481 22.56 10.69 -14.14
C GLU A 481 23.18 9.99 -12.90
N LEU A 482 22.36 9.67 -11.90
CA LEU A 482 22.79 8.93 -10.71
C LEU A 482 23.22 7.50 -11.06
N SER A 483 22.51 6.81 -11.96
CA SER A 483 22.90 5.47 -12.41
C SER A 483 24.27 5.45 -13.11
N LEU A 484 24.58 6.49 -13.89
CA LEU A 484 25.88 6.67 -14.52
C LEU A 484 26.98 6.94 -13.48
N ALA A 485 26.67 7.70 -12.43
CA ALA A 485 27.58 7.97 -11.33
C ALA A 485 27.88 6.70 -10.49
N ILE A 486 26.87 5.88 -10.21
CA ILE A 486 27.02 4.58 -9.54
C ILE A 486 27.91 3.64 -10.37
N ALA A 487 27.69 3.58 -11.69
CA ALA A 487 28.51 2.78 -12.60
C ALA A 487 30.00 3.17 -12.58
N ALA A 488 30.34 4.40 -12.20
CA ALA A 488 31.71 4.88 -12.09
C ALA A 488 32.46 4.44 -10.81
N ILE A 489 31.78 3.78 -9.86
CA ILE A 489 32.40 3.19 -8.67
C ILE A 489 33.17 1.95 -9.11
N THR A 490 34.49 2.03 -9.26
CA THR A 490 35.33 0.91 -9.74
C THR A 490 36.43 0.53 -8.73
N PRO A 491 36.86 -0.74 -8.69
CA PRO A 491 37.85 -1.22 -7.71
C PRO A 491 39.27 -0.69 -7.95
N ASP A 492 39.56 -0.11 -9.12
CA ASP A 492 40.82 0.59 -9.41
C ASP A 492 40.88 2.02 -8.84
N LYS A 493 39.72 2.59 -8.47
CA LYS A 493 39.58 3.97 -7.99
C LYS A 493 38.97 4.08 -6.60
N THR A 494 38.69 2.94 -5.95
CA THR A 494 38.18 2.86 -4.58
C THR A 494 39.04 1.90 -3.75
N PRO A 495 39.08 2.02 -2.41
CA PRO A 495 39.82 1.09 -1.56
C PRO A 495 39.17 -0.31 -1.46
N HIS A 496 38.10 -0.57 -2.20
CA HIS A 496 37.27 -1.78 -2.09
C HIS A 496 37.71 -2.88 -3.06
N SER A 497 37.46 -4.13 -2.67
CA SER A 497 37.66 -5.29 -3.55
C SER A 497 36.68 -5.26 -4.75
N PRO A 498 36.99 -5.96 -5.86
CA PRO A 498 36.09 -6.04 -7.01
C PRO A 498 34.69 -6.56 -6.68
N ASP A 499 34.59 -7.48 -5.71
CA ASP A 499 33.32 -8.03 -5.25
C ASP A 499 32.56 -7.00 -4.41
N GLN A 500 33.23 -6.33 -3.45
CA GLN A 500 32.63 -5.26 -2.64
C GLN A 500 32.12 -4.08 -3.49
N ALA A 501 32.90 -3.63 -4.48
CA ALA A 501 32.49 -2.55 -5.36
C ALA A 501 31.28 -2.95 -6.23
N LYS A 502 31.13 -4.24 -6.57
CA LYS A 502 29.97 -4.75 -7.29
C LYS A 502 28.72 -4.77 -6.40
N ASP A 503 28.85 -5.25 -5.17
CA ASP A 503 27.74 -5.34 -4.22
C ASP A 503 27.22 -3.93 -3.87
N ILE A 504 28.12 -2.96 -3.68
CA ILE A 504 27.77 -1.55 -3.47
C ILE A 504 26.96 -0.98 -4.65
N ARG A 505 27.37 -1.25 -5.90
CA ARG A 505 26.64 -0.77 -7.09
C ARG A 505 25.24 -1.39 -7.18
N GLN A 506 25.14 -2.71 -7.02
CA GLN A 506 23.86 -3.41 -7.06
C GLN A 506 22.89 -2.90 -5.98
N HIS A 507 23.41 -2.59 -4.78
CA HIS A 507 22.60 -2.06 -3.70
C HIS A 507 22.10 -0.65 -3.96
N LEU A 508 23.00 0.26 -4.41
CA LEU A 508 22.63 1.63 -4.74
C LEU A 508 21.65 1.68 -5.92
N ASP A 509 21.80 0.80 -6.92
CA ASP A 509 20.84 0.67 -8.02
C ASP A 509 19.47 0.18 -7.51
N ALA A 510 19.43 -0.83 -6.63
CA ALA A 510 18.16 -1.31 -6.06
C ALA A 510 17.42 -0.22 -5.29
N VAL A 511 18.14 0.56 -4.49
CA VAL A 511 17.59 1.71 -3.74
C VAL A 511 17.08 2.80 -4.67
N LEU A 512 17.86 3.12 -5.70
CA LEU A 512 17.53 4.15 -6.67
C LEU A 512 16.26 3.79 -7.46
N MET A 513 16.03 2.49 -7.69
CA MET A 513 14.91 2.01 -8.48
C MET A 513 13.66 1.66 -7.66
N GLY A 514 13.78 1.47 -6.34
CA GLY A 514 12.65 1.21 -5.43
C GLY A 514 11.80 0.01 -5.88
N THR A 515 12.43 -1.12 -6.19
CA THR A 515 11.81 -2.20 -6.95
C THR A 515 10.92 -3.15 -6.13
N ASP A 516 9.69 -3.30 -6.62
CA ASP A 516 8.57 -4.12 -6.12
C ASP A 516 8.70 -5.65 -6.36
N SER A 517 9.87 -6.18 -6.73
CA SER A 517 9.97 -7.62 -7.05
C SER A 517 10.07 -8.47 -5.79
N ALA A 518 9.44 -9.66 -5.79
CA ALA A 518 9.58 -10.64 -4.70
C ALA A 518 11.05 -11.07 -4.43
N ASP A 519 11.98 -10.75 -5.34
CA ASP A 519 13.43 -10.94 -5.19
C ASP A 519 14.09 -9.85 -4.29
N SER A 520 13.42 -8.72 -4.06
CA SER A 520 13.85 -7.67 -3.11
C SER A 520 13.78 -8.14 -1.67
N PHE A 521 12.85 -9.04 -1.31
CA PHE A 521 12.76 -9.57 0.05
C PHE A 521 13.94 -10.48 0.39
N GLU A 522 14.41 -11.30 -0.56
CA GLU A 522 15.65 -12.07 -0.39
C GLU A 522 16.85 -11.13 -0.32
N THR A 523 16.93 -10.12 -1.20
CA THR A 523 18.06 -9.17 -1.23
C THR A 523 18.12 -8.29 0.04
N ILE A 524 16.99 -7.72 0.49
CA ILE A 524 16.90 -6.92 1.73
C ILE A 524 17.14 -7.82 2.95
N TRP A 525 16.64 -9.06 2.95
CA TRP A 525 16.87 -9.99 4.05
C TRP A 525 18.34 -10.46 4.10
N GLU A 526 18.97 -10.74 2.96
CA GLU A 526 20.39 -11.08 2.85
C GLU A 526 21.27 -9.90 3.30
N ILE A 527 20.87 -8.66 2.98
CA ILE A 527 21.58 -7.46 3.41
C ILE A 527 21.39 -7.19 4.89
N GLN A 528 20.17 -7.33 5.44
CA GLN A 528 19.93 -7.23 6.88
C GLN A 528 20.67 -8.33 7.65
N TYR A 529 20.69 -9.54 7.09
CA TYR A 529 21.45 -10.65 7.64
C TYR A 529 22.95 -10.35 7.64
N HIS A 530 23.49 -9.78 6.56
CA HIS A 530 24.89 -9.35 6.50
C HIS A 530 25.19 -8.14 7.39
N GLN A 531 24.28 -7.17 7.54
CA GLN A 531 24.41 -6.08 8.50
C GLN A 531 24.48 -6.62 9.94
N ASP A 532 23.58 -7.55 10.29
CA ASP A 532 23.56 -8.19 11.61
C ASP A 532 24.82 -9.03 11.85
N GLU A 533 25.30 -9.75 10.83
CA GLU A 533 26.54 -10.53 10.85
C GLU A 533 27.78 -9.64 11.05
N LEU A 534 27.90 -8.56 10.26
CA LEU A 534 28.98 -7.58 10.37
C LEU A 534 28.93 -6.82 11.70
N ALA A 535 27.74 -6.43 12.17
CA ALA A 535 27.57 -5.79 13.47
C ALA A 535 27.97 -6.74 14.62
N THR A 536 27.67 -8.03 14.47
CA THR A 536 28.12 -9.07 15.41
C THR A 536 29.65 -9.18 15.40
N HIS A 537 30.28 -9.24 14.23
CA HIS A 537 31.75 -9.28 14.12
C HIS A 537 32.43 -8.01 14.67
N VAL A 538 31.87 -6.82 14.44
CA VAL A 538 32.39 -5.57 15.03
C VAL A 538 32.35 -5.64 16.57
N ASN A 539 31.26 -6.18 17.14
CA ASN A 539 31.16 -6.33 18.58
C ASN A 539 32.15 -7.38 19.11
N GLU A 540 32.30 -8.52 18.44
CA GLU A 540 33.28 -9.57 18.79
C GLU A 540 34.72 -9.01 18.74
N TYR A 541 35.08 -8.27 17.69
CA TYR A 541 36.39 -7.65 17.58
C TYR A 541 36.62 -6.53 18.61
N ARG A 542 35.60 -5.75 18.97
CA ARG A 542 35.69 -4.77 20.05
C ARG A 542 35.90 -5.42 21.42
N GLU A 543 35.21 -6.52 21.70
CA GLU A 543 35.40 -7.31 22.93
C GLU A 543 36.81 -7.90 22.97
N PHE A 544 37.25 -8.54 21.88
CA PHE A 544 38.59 -9.08 21.73
C PHE A 544 39.68 -8.02 21.93
N ARG A 545 39.49 -6.81 21.39
CA ARG A 545 40.40 -5.67 21.59
C ARG A 545 40.49 -5.28 23.07
N GLN A 546 39.37 -5.20 23.77
CA GLN A 546 39.35 -4.86 25.20
C GLN A 546 40.06 -5.93 26.04
N GLU A 547 39.89 -7.20 25.71
CA GLU A 547 40.59 -8.30 26.37
C GLU A 547 42.11 -8.22 26.15
N LEU A 548 42.54 -7.90 24.91
CA LEU A 548 43.95 -7.78 24.55
C LEU A 548 44.63 -6.56 25.20
N GLU A 549 43.92 -5.42 25.29
CA GLU A 549 44.36 -4.21 26.02
C GLU A 549 44.53 -4.49 27.52
N ALA A 550 43.55 -5.16 28.15
CA ALA A 550 43.64 -5.56 29.55
C ALA A 550 44.80 -6.53 29.82
N TYR A 551 45.06 -7.45 28.88
CA TYR A 551 46.19 -8.38 28.95
C TYR A 551 47.53 -7.64 28.82
N TYR A 552 47.63 -6.68 27.90
CA TYR A 552 48.82 -5.84 27.71
C TYR A 552 49.18 -5.06 28.98
N GLU A 553 48.22 -4.34 29.56
CA GLU A 553 48.43 -3.58 30.81
C GLU A 553 48.89 -4.51 31.94
N ARG A 554 48.27 -5.69 32.06
CA ARG A 554 48.59 -6.66 33.10
C ARG A 554 49.99 -7.25 32.94
N ALA A 555 50.40 -7.56 31.71
CA ALA A 555 51.74 -8.04 31.40
C ALA A 555 52.80 -6.97 31.74
N GLN A 556 52.55 -5.70 31.39
CA GLN A 556 53.43 -4.58 31.71
C GLN A 556 53.60 -4.39 33.23
N GLU A 557 52.51 -4.49 34.00
CA GLU A 557 52.57 -4.46 35.47
C GLU A 557 53.43 -5.58 36.04
N LEU A 558 53.24 -6.82 35.58
CA LEU A 558 53.97 -7.98 36.06
C LEU A 558 55.47 -7.90 35.76
N ILE A 559 55.84 -7.49 34.54
CA ILE A 559 57.25 -7.25 34.17
C ILE A 559 57.88 -6.21 35.10
N SER A 560 57.16 -5.09 35.35
CA SER A 560 57.61 -4.04 36.25
C SER A 560 57.81 -4.54 37.69
N GLN A 561 56.88 -5.37 38.18
CA GLN A 561 56.94 -5.96 39.52
C GLN A 561 58.12 -6.93 39.66
N ARG A 562 58.33 -7.83 38.69
CA ARG A 562 59.45 -8.80 38.72
C ARG A 562 60.80 -8.11 38.67
N LEU A 563 60.96 -7.10 37.81
CA LEU A 563 62.20 -6.30 37.74
C LEU A 563 62.50 -5.58 39.06
N PHE A 564 61.45 -5.05 39.73
CA PHE A 564 61.61 -4.43 41.04
C PHE A 564 62.01 -5.44 42.13
N GLN A 565 61.38 -6.62 42.16
CA GLN A 565 61.69 -7.69 43.12
C GLN A 565 63.12 -8.20 42.96
N TRP A 566 63.55 -8.46 41.72
CA TRP A 566 64.93 -8.86 41.44
C TRP A 566 65.91 -7.81 41.94
N GLN A 567 65.67 -6.52 41.62
CA GLN A 567 66.55 -5.41 42.02
C GLN A 567 66.69 -5.32 43.55
N ASP A 568 65.59 -5.45 44.29
CA ASP A 568 65.60 -5.48 45.75
C ASP A 568 66.40 -6.69 46.27
N GLY A 569 66.19 -7.86 45.66
CA GLY A 569 66.86 -9.11 46.02
C GLY A 569 68.37 -9.13 45.81
N VAL A 570 68.90 -8.35 44.86
CA VAL A 570 70.35 -8.27 44.56
C VAL A 570 71.01 -6.97 45.01
N SER A 571 70.31 -6.11 45.77
CA SER A 571 70.82 -4.79 46.14
C SER A 571 72.13 -4.86 46.94
N ASP A 572 72.27 -5.85 47.82
CA ASP A 572 73.48 -6.05 48.64
C ASP A 572 74.67 -6.47 47.78
N GLU A 573 74.45 -7.35 46.80
CA GLU A 573 75.48 -7.80 45.85
C GLU A 573 75.91 -6.68 44.90
N LEU A 574 74.97 -5.84 44.44
CA LEU A 574 75.26 -4.65 43.64
C LEU A 574 76.09 -3.62 44.43
N ASP A 575 75.80 -3.42 45.72
CA ASP A 575 76.58 -2.55 46.61
C ASP A 575 78.01 -3.05 46.84
N ARG A 576 78.15 -4.37 47.02
CA ARG A 576 79.47 -5.01 47.11
C ARG A 576 80.27 -4.90 45.82
N LEU A 577 79.63 -5.03 44.66
CA LEU A 577 80.27 -4.89 43.36
C LEU A 577 80.72 -3.45 43.09
N ALA A 578 79.88 -2.46 43.40
CA ALA A 578 80.22 -1.04 43.29
C ALA A 578 81.36 -0.65 44.25
N SER A 579 81.32 -1.13 45.49
CA SER A 579 82.39 -0.92 46.47
C SER A 579 83.72 -1.56 46.04
N LEU A 580 83.68 -2.74 45.39
CA LEU A 580 84.87 -3.38 44.84
C LEU A 580 85.45 -2.56 43.67
N ASN A 581 84.61 -2.09 42.75
CA ASN A 581 85.01 -1.24 41.63
C ASN A 581 85.74 0.04 42.07
N GLU A 582 85.35 0.61 43.23
CA GLU A 582 86.00 1.81 43.77
C GLU A 582 87.47 1.57 44.11
N ILE A 583 87.79 0.42 44.69
CA ILE A 583 89.08 0.15 45.30
C ILE A 583 89.94 -0.85 44.50
N GLU A 584 89.39 -1.52 43.49
CA GLU A 584 90.03 -2.66 42.82
C GLU A 584 91.41 -2.32 42.22
N SER A 585 91.53 -1.21 41.49
CA SER A 585 92.79 -0.79 40.87
C SER A 585 93.85 -0.48 41.91
N ASP A 586 93.49 0.31 42.92
CA ASP A 586 94.38 0.68 44.00
C ASP A 586 94.80 -0.58 44.78
N LEU A 587 93.86 -1.45 45.13
CA LEU A 587 94.06 -2.68 45.87
C LEU A 587 95.10 -3.60 45.20
N ARG A 588 94.99 -3.81 43.88
CA ARG A 588 95.95 -4.62 43.12
C ARG A 588 97.35 -4.03 43.18
N GLU A 589 97.48 -2.73 42.97
CA GLU A 589 98.77 -2.03 43.06
C GLU A 589 99.34 -2.08 44.49
N GLY A 590 98.50 -1.94 45.50
CA GLY A 590 98.88 -1.98 46.91
C GLY A 590 99.43 -3.34 47.35
N ILE A 591 98.85 -4.44 46.86
CA ILE A 591 99.33 -5.81 47.15
C ILE A 591 100.72 -6.03 46.56
N VAL A 592 100.95 -5.62 45.31
CA VAL A 592 102.25 -5.76 44.64
C VAL A 592 103.33 -4.98 45.39
N ARG A 593 103.05 -3.71 45.72
CA ARG A 593 104.00 -2.86 46.47
C ARG A 593 104.28 -3.38 47.89
N LEU A 594 103.27 -3.92 48.56
CA LEU A 594 103.44 -4.57 49.86
C LEU A 594 104.42 -5.75 49.77
N GLN A 595 104.31 -6.60 48.75
CA GLN A 595 105.23 -7.71 48.54
C GLN A 595 106.66 -7.20 48.29
N GLU A 596 106.81 -6.21 47.41
CA GLU A 596 108.12 -5.62 47.08
C GLU A 596 108.83 -5.03 48.31
N GLU A 597 108.10 -4.36 49.21
CA GLU A 597 108.66 -3.78 50.43
C GLU A 597 109.23 -4.85 51.37
N ILE A 598 108.50 -5.95 51.59
CA ILE A 598 108.94 -7.03 52.47
C ILE A 598 110.15 -7.75 51.87
N GLU A 599 110.11 -8.04 50.57
CA GLU A 599 111.24 -8.67 49.87
C GLU A 599 112.49 -7.80 49.89
N HIS A 600 112.34 -6.48 49.76
CA HIS A 600 113.46 -5.53 49.87
C HIS A 600 114.11 -5.58 51.26
N ALA A 601 113.31 -5.54 52.33
CA ALA A 601 113.83 -5.64 53.70
C ALA A 601 114.58 -6.96 53.94
N VAL A 602 114.05 -8.08 53.42
CA VAL A 602 114.73 -9.39 53.48
C VAL A 602 116.08 -9.36 52.75
N GLN A 603 116.17 -8.73 51.58
CA GLN A 603 117.43 -8.62 50.85
C GLN A 603 118.46 -7.75 51.61
N GLU A 604 118.02 -6.65 52.22
CA GLU A 604 118.90 -5.80 53.04
C GLU A 604 119.45 -6.58 54.25
N ILE A 605 118.62 -7.36 54.94
CA ILE A 605 119.04 -8.10 56.14
C ILE A 605 119.99 -9.25 55.80
N GLU A 606 119.80 -9.91 54.66
CA GLU A 606 120.75 -10.88 54.13
C GLU A 606 122.10 -10.23 53.78
N ALA A 607 122.09 -9.07 53.13
CA ALA A 607 123.31 -8.36 52.69
C ALA A 607 124.10 -7.72 53.84
N ALA A 608 123.45 -7.43 54.97
CA ALA A 608 124.09 -6.83 56.14
C ALA A 608 125.22 -7.70 56.68
N SER A 609 126.38 -7.07 56.91
CA SER A 609 127.65 -7.72 57.27
C SER A 609 128.13 -7.38 58.68
N SER A 610 127.52 -6.38 59.32
CA SER A 610 127.80 -5.97 60.71
C SER A 610 126.52 -5.85 61.54
N VAL A 611 126.66 -5.98 62.86
CA VAL A 611 125.52 -5.82 63.80
C VAL A 611 124.87 -4.43 63.66
N SER A 612 125.67 -3.37 63.48
CA SER A 612 125.14 -2.02 63.30
C SER A 612 124.31 -1.87 62.02
N GLU A 613 124.69 -2.53 60.92
CA GLU A 613 123.90 -2.51 59.67
C GLU A 613 122.56 -3.24 59.86
N VAL A 614 122.55 -4.36 60.58
CA VAL A 614 121.32 -5.09 60.89
C VAL A 614 120.42 -4.30 61.84
N GLU A 615 121.02 -3.51 62.74
CA GLU A 615 120.25 -2.69 63.68
C GLU A 615 119.48 -1.53 63.01
N ASP A 616 119.97 -1.04 61.88
CA ASP A 616 119.36 0.05 61.12
C ASP A 616 118.23 -0.43 60.18
N ILE A 617 118.10 -1.74 59.93
CA ILE A 617 117.08 -2.32 59.06
C ILE A 617 115.80 -2.55 59.86
N ILE A 618 114.74 -1.82 59.51
CA ILE A 618 113.40 -1.92 60.12
C ILE A 618 112.38 -2.04 59.00
N LEU A 619 111.55 -3.08 59.06
CA LEU A 619 110.37 -3.21 58.20
C LEU A 619 109.23 -2.38 58.81
N ASP A 620 108.63 -1.47 58.04
CA ASP A 620 107.45 -0.67 58.43
C ASP A 620 106.35 -0.84 57.39
N LEU A 621 105.29 -1.55 57.76
CA LEU A 621 104.16 -1.86 56.87
C LEU A 621 102.94 -0.95 57.12
N SER A 622 103.08 0.10 57.93
CA SER A 622 101.97 0.97 58.34
C SER A 622 101.25 1.64 57.17
N GLN A 623 101.97 1.98 56.11
CA GLN A 623 101.41 2.58 54.88
C GLN A 623 100.51 1.61 54.08
N TYR A 624 100.59 0.29 54.32
CA TYR A 624 99.84 -0.75 53.63
C TYR A 624 98.63 -1.27 54.44
N GLN A 625 98.38 -0.74 55.64
CA GLN A 625 97.23 -1.12 56.49
C GLN A 625 95.86 -0.99 55.80
N TRP A 626 95.73 -0.14 54.78
CA TRP A 626 94.50 -0.03 53.99
C TRP A 626 94.28 -1.25 53.08
N VAL A 627 95.34 -1.91 52.61
CA VAL A 627 95.27 -3.16 51.82
C VAL A 627 94.64 -4.25 52.67
N ALA A 628 95.15 -4.48 53.88
CA ALA A 628 94.60 -5.46 54.81
C ALA A 628 93.11 -5.16 55.13
N ARG A 629 92.76 -3.89 55.36
CA ARG A 629 91.34 -3.51 55.57
C ARG A 629 90.46 -3.79 54.37
N ALA A 630 90.92 -3.49 53.16
CA ALA A 630 90.16 -3.71 51.93
C ALA A 630 89.93 -5.22 51.68
N VAL A 631 91.00 -6.02 51.72
CA VAL A 631 90.93 -7.47 51.55
C VAL A 631 90.01 -8.12 52.59
N ASN A 632 90.17 -7.75 53.87
CA ASN A 632 89.36 -8.29 54.96
C ASN A 632 87.89 -7.84 54.88
N LYS A 633 87.61 -6.57 54.53
CA LYS A 633 86.24 -6.04 54.36
C LYS A 633 85.47 -6.80 53.29
N HIS A 634 86.12 -7.14 52.19
CA HIS A 634 85.52 -7.90 51.09
C HIS A 634 85.64 -9.42 51.26
N SER A 635 86.16 -9.89 52.40
CA SER A 635 86.37 -11.32 52.71
C SER A 635 87.15 -12.07 51.62
N ILE A 636 88.12 -11.39 50.99
CA ILE A 636 88.94 -11.96 49.91
C ILE A 636 89.95 -12.96 50.50
N THR A 637 90.71 -12.55 51.52
CA THR A 637 91.57 -13.41 52.38
C THR A 637 91.78 -12.72 53.75
N THR A 638 92.48 -13.38 54.69
CA THR A 638 92.87 -12.80 55.98
C THR A 638 94.32 -12.33 55.97
N LEU A 639 94.55 -11.02 56.08
CA LEU A 639 95.90 -10.40 56.09
C LEU A 639 96.15 -9.64 57.40
N ASP A 640 97.23 -10.01 58.11
CA ASP A 640 97.68 -9.38 59.36
C ASP A 640 99.12 -8.83 59.19
N LEU A 641 99.22 -7.56 58.83
CA LEU A 641 100.50 -6.90 58.56
C LEU A 641 101.31 -6.65 59.84
N ASP A 642 100.64 -6.43 60.97
CA ASP A 642 101.31 -6.16 62.24
C ASP A 642 102.12 -7.40 62.68
N ARG A 643 101.57 -8.60 62.42
CA ARG A 643 102.27 -9.85 62.69
C ARG A 643 103.50 -10.06 61.80
N ILE A 644 103.42 -9.72 60.51
CA ILE A 644 104.56 -9.82 59.59
C ILE A 644 105.68 -8.88 60.04
N GLU A 645 105.34 -7.64 60.36
CA GLU A 645 106.27 -6.63 60.83
C GLU A 645 106.96 -7.04 62.14
N GLU A 646 106.21 -7.58 63.10
CA GLU A 646 106.72 -8.07 64.38
C GLU A 646 107.76 -9.18 64.20
N VAL A 647 107.44 -10.20 63.40
CA VAL A 647 108.32 -11.35 63.18
C VAL A 647 109.62 -10.93 62.48
N PHE A 648 109.55 -10.05 61.48
CA PHE A 648 110.74 -9.57 60.80
C PHE A 648 111.65 -8.77 61.75
N ASN A 649 111.07 -7.78 62.44
CA ASN A 649 111.84 -6.83 63.25
C ASN A 649 112.40 -7.43 64.55
N GLN A 650 111.73 -8.44 65.12
CA GLN A 650 112.14 -9.04 66.41
C GLN A 650 112.82 -10.39 66.25
N GLU A 651 112.40 -11.23 65.30
CA GLU A 651 112.89 -12.61 65.21
C GLU A 651 113.95 -12.75 64.11
N VAL A 652 113.65 -12.31 62.88
CA VAL A 652 114.61 -12.41 61.75
C VAL A 652 115.86 -11.56 62.02
N ARG A 653 115.65 -10.35 62.53
CA ARG A 653 116.74 -9.42 62.85
C ARG A 653 117.65 -9.93 63.97
N GLU A 654 117.08 -10.39 65.09
CA GLU A 654 117.87 -10.95 66.20
C GLU A 654 118.58 -12.25 65.80
N ALA A 655 117.96 -13.07 64.94
CA ALA A 655 118.64 -14.23 64.35
C ALA A 655 119.87 -13.81 63.54
N LYS A 656 119.76 -12.77 62.71
CA LYS A 656 120.90 -12.24 61.93
C LYS A 656 121.99 -11.66 62.82
N ILE A 657 121.65 -10.88 63.85
CA ILE A 657 122.63 -10.34 64.82
C ILE A 657 123.40 -11.48 65.49
N THR A 658 122.66 -12.47 66.00
CA THR A 658 123.24 -13.65 66.65
C THR A 658 124.19 -14.41 65.71
N TRP A 659 123.82 -14.54 64.43
CA TRP A 659 124.66 -15.18 63.42
C TRP A 659 125.96 -14.40 63.13
N ILE A 660 125.89 -13.06 63.03
CA ILE A 660 127.08 -12.21 62.82
C ILE A 660 128.02 -12.29 64.03
N GLU A 661 127.49 -12.18 65.26
CA GLU A 661 128.31 -12.22 66.49
C GLU A 661 129.01 -13.56 66.68
N TYR A 662 128.34 -14.66 66.33
CA TYR A 662 128.89 -16.01 66.38
C TYR A 662 130.05 -16.20 65.38
N ASN A 663 129.93 -15.65 64.17
CA ASN A 663 130.91 -15.86 63.09
C ASN A 663 132.08 -14.88 63.09
N ASN A 664 131.94 -13.65 63.61
CA ASN A 664 132.99 -12.61 63.53
C ASN A 664 134.00 -12.55 64.71
N SER A 665 133.88 -13.37 65.76
CA SER A 665 134.80 -13.30 66.93
C SER A 665 135.36 -14.66 67.40
N LEU A 666 136.66 -14.88 67.14
CA LEU A 666 137.44 -16.05 67.59
C LEU A 666 137.46 -16.23 69.12
N ILE A 667 137.27 -15.16 69.89
CA ILE A 667 137.20 -15.21 71.36
C ILE A 667 135.80 -15.69 71.81
N ASN A 668 134.74 -15.30 71.10
CA ASN A 668 133.37 -15.67 71.44
C ASN A 668 133.05 -17.13 71.12
N ARG A 669 133.66 -17.72 70.08
CA ARG A 669 133.53 -19.17 69.80
C ARG A 669 134.09 -20.08 70.92
N VAL A 670 135.00 -19.58 71.77
CA VAL A 670 135.66 -20.39 72.82
C VAL A 670 135.21 -20.02 74.24
N PHE A 671 134.85 -18.76 74.50
CA PHE A 671 134.48 -18.27 75.85
C PHE A 671 133.17 -17.45 75.88
N GLY A 672 132.44 -17.34 74.78
CA GLY A 672 131.18 -16.60 74.69
C GLY A 672 129.94 -17.39 75.16
N PRO A 673 128.78 -16.73 75.31
CA PRO A 673 127.50 -17.39 75.56
C PRO A 673 127.14 -18.39 74.46
N ASN A 674 126.22 -19.32 74.73
CA ASN A 674 125.83 -20.39 73.80
C ASN A 674 124.96 -19.84 72.64
N TYR A 675 125.60 -19.12 71.72
CA TYR A 675 124.98 -18.43 70.58
C TYR A 675 124.18 -19.37 69.66
N GLU A 676 124.57 -20.65 69.54
CA GLU A 676 123.80 -21.65 68.77
C GLU A 676 122.37 -21.82 69.32
N ASN A 677 122.20 -21.79 70.65
CA ASN A 677 120.90 -21.96 71.28
C ASN A 677 120.03 -20.70 71.18
N ILE A 678 120.65 -19.52 71.15
CA ILE A 678 119.96 -18.23 70.95
C ILE A 678 119.45 -18.15 69.50
N TYR A 679 120.30 -18.47 68.52
CA TYR A 679 119.91 -18.51 67.11
C TYR A 679 118.79 -19.53 66.87
N ARG A 680 118.90 -20.73 67.46
CA ARG A 680 117.86 -21.77 67.38
C ARG A 680 116.51 -21.29 67.91
N THR A 681 116.49 -20.42 68.93
CA THR A 681 115.25 -19.87 69.49
C THR A 681 114.55 -18.99 68.47
N HIS A 682 115.26 -18.03 67.87
CA HIS A 682 114.70 -17.15 66.84
C HIS A 682 114.35 -17.90 65.55
N TRP A 683 115.14 -18.92 65.17
CA TRP A 683 114.83 -19.79 64.03
C TRP A 683 113.46 -20.48 64.17
N VAL A 684 113.16 -21.06 65.33
CA VAL A 684 111.85 -21.69 65.58
C VAL A 684 110.73 -20.64 65.48
N SER A 685 110.90 -19.46 66.09
CA SER A 685 109.89 -18.40 66.04
C SER A 685 109.62 -17.89 64.62
N VAL A 686 110.66 -17.82 63.78
CA VAL A 686 110.53 -17.43 62.37
C VAL A 686 109.77 -18.49 61.57
N GLU A 687 110.13 -19.77 61.68
CA GLU A 687 109.47 -20.85 60.95
C GLU A 687 107.99 -21.03 61.38
N ASP A 688 107.67 -20.85 62.66
CA ASP A 688 106.30 -20.89 63.18
C ASP A 688 105.42 -19.75 62.63
N SER A 689 106.01 -18.69 62.08
CA SER A 689 105.25 -17.57 61.51
C SER A 689 104.66 -17.83 60.13
N ALA A 690 105.17 -18.84 59.40
CA ALA A 690 104.89 -19.12 57.98
C ALA A 690 105.28 -18.01 56.96
N TRP A 691 105.53 -16.78 57.41
CA TRP A 691 105.87 -15.62 56.57
C TRP A 691 107.33 -15.57 56.16
N PHE A 692 108.24 -15.99 57.03
CA PHE A 692 109.68 -15.98 56.75
C PHE A 692 110.30 -17.35 57.03
N SER A 693 111.36 -17.68 56.31
CA SER A 693 112.18 -18.88 56.55
C SER A 693 113.65 -18.50 56.55
N ILE A 694 114.37 -18.91 57.59
CA ILE A 694 115.81 -18.65 57.74
C ILE A 694 116.59 -19.97 57.85
N GLN A 695 117.88 -19.95 57.53
CA GLN A 695 118.69 -21.17 57.53
C GLN A 695 118.75 -21.88 58.90
N PRO A 696 118.73 -23.23 58.92
CA PRO A 696 118.75 -23.99 60.17
C PRO A 696 120.10 -23.88 60.90
N PRO A 697 120.12 -24.04 62.24
CA PRO A 697 121.34 -23.87 63.05
C PRO A 697 122.50 -24.78 62.63
N GLU A 698 122.18 -25.97 62.10
CA GLU A 698 123.14 -26.99 61.67
C GLU A 698 123.96 -26.56 60.44
N ALA A 699 123.46 -25.59 59.67
CA ALA A 699 124.15 -25.00 58.52
C ALA A 699 124.87 -23.68 58.86
N ALA A 700 124.75 -23.17 60.09
CA ALA A 700 125.31 -21.85 60.46
C ALA A 700 126.84 -21.84 60.59
N ASP A 701 127.48 -23.00 60.72
CA ASP A 701 128.94 -23.15 60.70
C ASP A 701 129.46 -23.06 59.25
N ASP A 702 129.93 -21.86 58.87
CA ASP A 702 130.59 -21.47 57.61
C ASP A 702 129.71 -21.07 56.39
N ASP A 703 128.37 -21.18 56.41
CA ASP A 703 127.49 -20.71 55.31
C ASP A 703 126.87 -19.31 55.54
N PRO A 704 126.70 -18.46 54.50
CA PRO A 704 126.15 -17.11 54.61
C PRO A 704 124.69 -17.11 55.06
N PHE A 705 124.30 -16.20 55.96
CA PHE A 705 122.91 -16.07 56.42
C PHE A 705 121.92 -15.91 55.25
N THR A 706 120.90 -16.76 55.23
CA THR A 706 119.78 -16.68 54.29
C THR A 706 118.44 -16.52 55.00
N CYS A 707 117.59 -15.67 54.44
CA CYS A 707 116.21 -15.38 54.84
C CYS A 707 115.34 -15.29 53.58
N ARG A 708 114.18 -15.95 53.58
CA ARG A 708 113.20 -15.89 52.48
C ARG A 708 111.85 -15.46 53.00
N PHE A 709 111.19 -14.56 52.27
CA PHE A 709 109.78 -14.24 52.47
C PHE A 709 108.90 -15.22 51.67
N ASN A 710 107.82 -15.71 52.29
CA ASN A 710 106.82 -16.54 51.66
C ASN A 710 105.62 -15.68 51.24
N SER A 711 105.50 -15.38 49.95
CA SER A 711 104.44 -14.54 49.40
C SER A 711 103.15 -15.29 49.03
N ASP A 712 103.11 -16.62 49.18
CA ASP A 712 101.93 -17.43 48.82
C ASP A 712 100.69 -17.08 49.66
N ASP A 713 100.88 -16.58 50.89
CA ASP A 713 99.81 -16.16 51.80
C ASP A 713 99.35 -14.70 51.59
N LEU A 714 99.97 -13.96 50.64
CA LEU A 714 99.45 -12.66 50.20
C LEU A 714 98.29 -12.86 49.20
N PRO A 715 97.25 -11.98 49.22
CA PRO A 715 96.13 -12.09 48.30
C PRO A 715 96.58 -12.04 46.85
N GLN A 716 96.20 -13.05 46.07
CA GLN A 716 96.56 -13.12 44.65
C GLN A 716 95.55 -12.34 43.79
N GLU A 717 95.98 -11.73 42.69
CA GLU A 717 95.08 -11.02 41.75
C GLU A 717 93.88 -11.87 41.29
N ARG A 718 94.08 -13.19 41.18
CA ARG A 718 93.04 -14.15 40.79
C ARG A 718 91.93 -14.29 41.83
N GLU A 719 92.18 -13.97 43.09
CA GLU A 719 91.18 -14.05 44.16
C GLU A 719 90.21 -12.88 44.11
N VAL A 720 90.71 -11.69 43.76
CA VAL A 720 89.89 -10.50 43.47
C VAL A 720 88.97 -10.77 42.27
N ASP A 721 89.51 -11.36 41.19
CA ASP A 721 88.72 -11.75 40.01
C ASP A 721 87.64 -12.79 40.35
N ARG A 722 87.99 -13.79 41.16
CA ARG A 722 87.06 -14.84 41.59
C ARG A 722 85.89 -14.25 42.39
N TYR A 723 86.16 -13.29 43.27
CA TYR A 723 85.13 -12.63 44.06
C TYR A 723 84.21 -11.76 43.19
N ARG A 724 84.78 -10.97 42.26
CA ARG A 724 84.00 -10.19 41.28
C ARG A 724 83.07 -11.07 40.46
N ASN A 725 83.59 -12.16 39.89
CA ASN A 725 82.79 -13.10 39.10
C ASN A 725 81.72 -13.79 39.93
N HIS A 726 82.00 -14.12 41.20
CA HIS A 726 81.01 -14.70 42.10
C HIS A 726 79.81 -13.78 42.37
N LEU A 727 80.06 -12.47 42.54
CA LEU A 727 78.99 -11.47 42.69
C LEU A 727 78.14 -11.39 41.42
N ILE A 728 78.77 -11.28 40.24
CA ILE A 728 78.07 -11.22 38.96
C ILE A 728 77.25 -12.50 38.72
N ASP A 729 77.81 -13.68 38.92
CA ASP A 729 77.09 -14.94 38.76
C ASP A 729 75.93 -15.10 39.76
N THR A 730 76.00 -14.46 40.92
CA THR A 730 74.91 -14.48 41.92
C THR A 730 73.77 -13.55 41.49
N ILE A 731 74.10 -12.36 41.00
CA ILE A 731 73.15 -11.41 40.41
C ILE A 731 72.41 -12.06 39.22
N MET A 732 73.15 -12.75 38.33
CA MET A 732 72.58 -13.45 37.17
C MET A 732 71.69 -14.63 37.56
N ARG A 733 72.12 -15.46 38.52
CA ARG A 733 71.30 -16.60 38.99
C ARG A 733 69.98 -16.13 39.62
N GLN A 734 70.00 -15.02 40.35
CA GLN A 734 68.78 -14.45 40.91
C GLN A 734 67.86 -13.91 39.81
N PHE A 735 68.42 -13.32 38.75
CA PHE A 735 67.65 -12.87 37.59
C PHE A 735 66.95 -14.04 36.89
N GLU A 736 67.67 -15.12 36.59
CA GLU A 736 67.10 -16.32 35.98
C GLU A 736 65.99 -16.92 36.86
N ALA A 737 66.17 -16.94 38.18
CA ALA A 737 65.18 -17.44 39.12
C ALA A 737 63.91 -16.58 39.16
N ASP A 738 64.04 -15.26 39.24
CA ASP A 738 62.89 -14.37 39.39
C ASP A 738 62.16 -14.09 38.07
N PHE A 739 62.87 -14.16 36.93
CA PHE A 739 62.34 -13.74 35.64
C PHE A 739 62.02 -14.89 34.68
N LEU A 740 62.79 -15.99 34.70
CA LEU A 740 62.66 -17.09 33.72
C LEU A 740 62.01 -18.36 34.28
N SER A 741 61.77 -18.46 35.59
CA SER A 741 61.25 -19.70 36.20
C SER A 741 59.72 -19.88 36.08
N LEU A 742 58.98 -18.84 35.66
CA LEU A 742 57.52 -18.83 35.55
C LEU A 742 57.08 -18.16 34.25
N SER A 743 56.30 -18.88 33.43
CA SER A 743 55.64 -18.31 32.24
C SER A 743 54.71 -17.17 32.66
N LEU A 744 54.80 -16.02 32.00
CA LEU A 744 53.90 -14.88 32.23
C LEU A 744 52.42 -15.27 32.00
N GLY A 745 52.15 -16.19 31.07
CA GLY A 745 50.81 -16.68 30.77
C GLY A 745 50.16 -17.49 31.91
N ASP A 746 50.94 -18.14 32.78
CA ASP A 746 50.39 -18.92 33.91
C ASP A 746 49.99 -18.03 35.11
N GLU A 747 50.57 -16.82 35.22
CA GLU A 747 50.30 -15.88 36.33
C GLU A 747 49.20 -14.86 35.99
N ILE A 748 49.08 -14.49 34.72
CA ILE A 748 47.93 -13.77 34.21
C ILE A 748 46.80 -14.80 34.14
N ASN A 749 46.00 -14.94 35.21
CA ASN A 749 44.83 -15.85 35.30
C ASN A 749 43.69 -15.48 34.32
N GLN A 750 44.01 -15.06 33.11
CA GLN A 750 43.10 -14.81 32.00
C GLN A 750 43.56 -15.68 30.82
N PRO A 751 42.62 -16.35 30.13
CA PRO A 751 42.96 -17.04 28.89
C PRO A 751 43.58 -16.02 27.93
N VAL A 752 44.71 -16.38 27.32
CA VAL A 752 45.23 -15.62 26.19
C VAL A 752 44.12 -15.63 25.13
N PRO A 753 43.65 -14.46 24.66
CA PRO A 753 42.48 -14.43 23.82
C PRO A 753 42.83 -15.01 22.43
N GLY A 754 42.40 -16.25 22.16
CA GLY A 754 42.49 -16.96 20.87
C GLY A 754 43.41 -18.20 20.86
N ASP A 755 43.12 -19.17 19.98
CA ASP A 755 43.89 -20.41 19.80
C ASP A 755 45.10 -20.11 18.88
N GLY A 756 46.32 -20.04 19.42
CA GLY A 756 47.54 -19.92 18.60
C GLY A 756 48.63 -18.93 19.05
N PHE A 757 48.55 -18.38 20.27
CA PHE A 757 49.51 -17.39 20.75
C PHE A 757 50.80 -18.05 21.29
N ASP A 758 51.83 -18.12 20.46
CA ASP A 758 53.20 -18.43 20.90
C ASP A 758 53.88 -17.13 21.39
N ILE A 759 53.74 -16.83 22.69
CA ILE A 759 54.31 -15.62 23.32
C ILE A 759 55.84 -15.77 23.57
N PHE A 760 56.52 -16.79 23.03
CA PHE A 760 57.92 -17.06 23.33
C PHE A 760 58.80 -17.28 22.09
N ALA A 761 59.65 -16.29 21.79
CA ALA A 761 60.89 -16.56 21.07
C ALA A 761 61.98 -16.94 22.08
N ASP A 762 61.98 -18.21 22.51
CA ASP A 762 63.01 -18.84 23.37
C ASP A 762 64.44 -18.56 22.85
N GLU A 763 64.57 -18.30 21.55
CA GLU A 763 65.85 -17.99 20.88
C GLU A 763 66.51 -16.67 21.30
N GLN A 764 65.76 -15.67 21.81
CA GLN A 764 66.33 -14.35 22.15
C GLN A 764 66.78 -14.22 23.62
N VAL A 765 66.33 -15.12 24.50
CA VAL A 765 66.66 -15.11 25.93
C VAL A 765 68.17 -15.26 26.20
N PRO A 766 68.91 -16.19 25.54
CA PRO A 766 70.34 -16.33 25.77
C PRO A 766 71.14 -15.07 25.41
N ALA A 767 70.79 -14.42 24.29
CA ALA A 767 71.47 -13.21 23.82
C ALA A 767 71.29 -12.04 24.81
N PHE A 768 70.12 -11.94 25.42
CA PHE A 768 69.85 -10.94 26.47
C PHE A 768 70.64 -11.22 27.76
N LEU A 769 70.65 -12.48 28.24
CA LEU A 769 71.42 -12.85 29.43
C LEU A 769 72.93 -12.60 29.24
N ASP A 770 73.45 -12.88 28.04
CA ASP A 770 74.83 -12.57 27.67
C ASP A 770 75.11 -11.06 27.72
N ASN A 771 74.20 -10.22 27.18
CA ASN A 771 74.33 -8.76 27.22
C ASN A 771 74.31 -8.21 28.66
N LEU A 772 73.37 -8.68 29.50
CA LEU A 772 73.29 -8.28 30.90
C LEU A 772 74.57 -8.65 31.67
N LYS A 773 75.06 -9.88 31.45
CA LYS A 773 76.31 -10.35 32.05
C LYS A 773 77.51 -9.54 31.58
N GLU A 774 77.58 -9.22 30.28
CA GLU A 774 78.66 -8.41 29.70
C GLU A 774 78.64 -6.97 30.25
N THR A 775 77.46 -6.37 30.45
CA THR A 775 77.30 -5.04 31.05
C THR A 775 77.81 -5.02 32.49
N LEU A 776 77.46 -6.02 33.30
CA LEU A 776 77.96 -6.16 34.67
C LEU A 776 79.48 -6.37 34.72
N HIS A 777 80.05 -7.18 33.80
CA HIS A 777 81.50 -7.37 33.73
C HIS A 777 82.24 -6.07 33.37
N LYS A 778 81.74 -5.32 32.38
CA LYS A 778 82.36 -4.08 31.90
C LYS A 778 82.15 -2.89 32.84
N SER A 779 81.23 -2.98 33.80
CA SER A 779 80.92 -1.85 34.67
C SER A 779 82.08 -1.52 35.60
N THR A 780 82.49 -0.25 35.58
CA THR A 780 83.48 0.35 36.49
C THR A 780 82.84 1.34 37.46
N THR A 781 81.50 1.37 37.53
CA THR A 781 80.80 2.35 38.37
C THR A 781 81.03 2.07 39.84
N GLN A 782 81.34 3.13 40.58
CA GLN A 782 81.64 3.11 42.01
C GLN A 782 80.40 3.41 42.88
N ASN A 783 79.23 3.60 42.26
CA ASN A 783 77.99 3.98 42.92
C ASN A 783 76.86 3.04 42.50
N VAL A 784 76.13 2.50 43.48
CA VAL A 784 75.02 1.56 43.26
C VAL A 784 73.89 2.16 42.43
N SER A 785 73.53 3.42 42.67
CA SER A 785 72.52 4.12 41.87
C SER A 785 72.96 4.32 40.42
N ALA A 786 74.26 4.58 40.19
CA ALA A 786 74.81 4.65 38.83
C ALA A 786 74.85 3.29 38.14
N LEU A 787 75.15 2.22 38.90
CA LEU A 787 75.11 0.84 38.43
C LEU A 787 73.68 0.42 38.08
N ILE A 788 72.70 0.74 38.93
CA ILE A 788 71.27 0.50 38.66
C ILE A 788 70.81 1.29 37.42
N GLY A 789 71.24 2.54 37.26
CA GLY A 789 70.94 3.35 36.07
C GLY A 789 71.56 2.83 34.77
N GLN A 790 72.68 2.09 34.84
CA GLN A 790 73.23 1.38 33.67
C GLN A 790 72.41 0.15 33.30
N LEU A 791 71.72 -0.45 34.26
CA LEU A 791 70.95 -1.67 34.07
C LEU A 791 69.50 -1.37 33.66
N ARG A 792 68.90 -0.29 34.19
CA ARG A 792 67.47 0.01 34.06
C ARG A 792 67.19 1.45 33.56
N PRO A 793 66.21 1.66 32.67
CA PRO A 793 65.72 3.00 32.32
C PRO A 793 64.89 3.65 33.46
N GLU A 794 64.88 4.98 33.54
CA GLU A 794 64.15 5.73 34.58
C GLU A 794 62.62 5.61 34.48
N SER A 795 62.09 5.33 33.29
CA SER A 795 60.65 5.12 33.02
C SER A 795 60.45 3.88 32.13
N PRO A 796 59.27 3.24 32.14
CA PRO A 796 58.91 2.26 31.12
C PRO A 796 59.07 2.89 29.74
N PRO A 797 59.80 2.25 28.80
CA PRO A 797 59.98 2.79 27.46
C PRO A 797 58.66 2.71 26.68
N GLU A 798 58.30 3.77 25.95
CA GLU A 798 57.38 3.64 24.81
C GLU A 798 58.10 2.80 23.74
N ILE A 799 57.49 1.69 23.33
CA ILE A 799 58.11 0.76 22.40
C ILE A 799 57.79 1.24 20.97
N ASP A 800 58.81 1.79 20.30
CA ASP A 800 58.79 2.09 18.87
C ASP A 800 59.46 0.94 18.10
N GLU A 801 58.72 0.30 17.21
CA GLU A 801 59.16 -0.86 16.41
C GLU A 801 60.22 -0.52 15.35
N THR A 802 60.41 0.77 15.06
CA THR A 802 61.35 1.20 14.01
C THR A 802 62.80 1.29 14.49
N GLU A 803 63.07 1.17 15.79
CA GLU A 803 64.43 1.17 16.33
C GLU A 803 65.05 -0.24 16.33
N PRO A 804 66.23 -0.45 15.72
CA PRO A 804 66.88 -1.75 15.70
C PRO A 804 67.22 -2.26 17.12
N THR A 805 67.23 -3.59 17.27
CA THR A 805 67.59 -4.35 18.50
C THR A 805 69.01 -4.06 19.01
N GLU A 806 69.84 -3.35 18.27
CA GLU A 806 71.18 -2.89 18.66
C GLU A 806 71.18 -1.45 19.25
N SER A 807 70.15 -1.08 20.00
CA SER A 807 70.08 0.23 20.65
C SER A 807 70.89 0.23 21.96
N SER A 808 71.70 1.28 22.13
CA SER A 808 72.65 1.54 23.23
C SER A 808 71.99 1.82 24.59
N GLY A 809 70.86 1.18 24.87
CA GLY A 809 70.04 1.37 26.07
C GLY A 809 70.38 0.39 27.20
N PRO A 810 69.79 0.58 28.39
CA PRO A 810 69.98 -0.32 29.52
C PRO A 810 69.42 -1.72 29.19
N PRO A 811 70.13 -2.82 29.52
CA PRO A 811 69.70 -4.17 29.16
C PRO A 811 68.29 -4.52 29.65
N MET A 812 67.81 -3.94 30.75
CA MET A 812 66.46 -4.18 31.30
C MET A 812 65.30 -3.55 30.49
N VAL A 813 65.57 -2.93 29.34
CA VAL A 813 64.53 -2.58 28.34
C VAL A 813 64.05 -3.80 27.57
N ASN A 814 64.92 -4.78 27.33
CA ASN A 814 64.64 -5.94 26.48
C ASN A 814 63.45 -6.79 26.96
N PRO A 815 63.21 -7.01 28.26
CA PRO A 815 62.00 -7.69 28.70
C PRO A 815 60.69 -7.01 28.25
N TYR A 816 60.61 -5.68 28.23
CA TYR A 816 59.41 -5.00 27.72
C TYR A 816 59.25 -5.24 26.21
N ARG A 817 60.33 -5.17 25.43
CA ARG A 817 60.29 -5.44 23.99
C ARG A 817 59.96 -6.90 23.65
N LEU A 818 60.56 -7.85 24.36
CA LEU A 818 60.37 -9.28 24.12
C LEU A 818 58.93 -9.74 24.37
N TYR A 819 58.25 -9.16 25.37
CA TYR A 819 56.92 -9.62 25.79
C TYR A 819 55.76 -8.75 25.27
N LEU A 820 55.99 -7.49 24.90
CA LEU A 820 54.91 -6.57 24.53
C LEU A 820 54.84 -6.23 23.02
N ALA A 821 55.90 -6.44 22.24
CA ALA A 821 55.92 -6.06 20.82
C ALA A 821 54.92 -6.86 19.97
N SER A 822 54.86 -8.19 20.15
CA SER A 822 53.91 -9.05 19.40
C SER A 822 52.45 -8.77 19.75
N LEU A 823 52.16 -8.28 20.95
CA LEU A 823 50.80 -7.89 21.36
C LEU A 823 50.40 -6.54 20.75
N GLN A 824 51.36 -5.63 20.56
CA GLN A 824 51.10 -4.29 20.01
C GLN A 824 50.82 -4.32 18.50
N GLU A 825 51.56 -5.13 17.73
CA GLU A 825 51.33 -5.33 16.29
C GLU A 825 49.89 -5.80 16.02
N GLN A 826 49.44 -6.82 16.74
CA GLN A 826 48.09 -7.37 16.59
C GLN A 826 46.98 -6.43 17.05
N TYR A 827 47.24 -5.59 18.06
CA TYR A 827 46.29 -4.57 18.48
C TYR A 827 46.02 -3.54 17.37
N GLU A 828 47.06 -3.11 16.65
CA GLU A 828 46.91 -2.16 15.55
C GLU A 828 46.30 -2.82 14.29
N ASP A 829 46.61 -4.08 14.00
CA ASP A 829 45.99 -4.84 12.91
C ASP A 829 44.47 -4.99 13.13
N LEU A 830 44.07 -5.44 14.32
CA LEU A 830 42.66 -5.60 14.68
C LEU A 830 41.91 -4.25 14.66
N ARG A 831 42.58 -3.16 15.06
CA ARG A 831 42.01 -1.81 15.00
C ARG A 831 41.76 -1.34 13.57
N ALA A 832 42.65 -1.68 12.64
CA ALA A 832 42.47 -1.37 11.22
C ALA A 832 41.28 -2.16 10.66
N GLU A 833 41.17 -3.45 11.00
CA GLU A 833 40.08 -4.33 10.55
C GLU A 833 38.70 -3.86 11.08
N VAL A 834 38.60 -3.52 12.38
CA VAL A 834 37.35 -2.96 12.95
C VAL A 834 36.93 -1.68 12.24
N ARG A 835 37.87 -0.79 11.91
CA ARG A 835 37.56 0.47 11.22
C ARG A 835 37.05 0.21 9.79
N GLU A 836 37.64 -0.75 9.08
CA GLU A 836 37.22 -1.11 7.72
C GLU A 836 35.80 -1.69 7.71
N VAL A 837 35.48 -2.57 8.68
CA VAL A 837 34.14 -3.16 8.82
C VAL A 837 33.10 -2.13 9.28
N GLU A 838 33.44 -1.22 10.19
CA GLU A 838 32.56 -0.12 10.62
C GLU A 838 32.19 0.81 9.45
N GLN A 839 33.16 1.15 8.58
CA GLN A 839 32.88 1.95 7.37
C GLN A 839 31.94 1.24 6.40
N LEU A 840 32.07 -0.09 6.29
CA LEU A 840 31.19 -0.91 5.45
C LEU A 840 29.78 -1.02 6.07
N LEU A 841 29.67 -1.04 7.40
CA LEU A 841 28.38 -1.04 8.10
C LEU A 841 27.64 0.30 7.92
N ASP A 842 28.33 1.43 8.10
CA ASP A 842 27.78 2.78 7.91
C ASP A 842 27.28 2.97 6.47
N THR A 843 27.97 2.38 5.49
CA THR A 843 27.58 2.36 4.06
C THR A 843 26.26 1.61 3.84
N LEU A 844 26.01 0.54 4.61
CA LEU A 844 24.82 -0.31 4.46
C LEU A 844 23.60 0.22 5.26
N GLU A 845 23.78 0.95 6.37
CA GLU A 845 22.70 1.36 7.28
C GLU A 845 21.77 2.49 6.75
N PHE A 846 22.14 3.15 5.65
CA PHE A 846 21.50 4.36 5.11
C PHE A 846 20.01 4.24 4.65
N LEU A 847 19.36 3.05 4.69
CA LEU A 847 18.42 2.70 3.61
C LEU A 847 16.96 2.27 3.86
N PRO A 848 16.38 2.09 5.07
CA PRO A 848 15.04 1.48 5.16
C PRO A 848 13.81 2.42 5.18
N GLU A 849 13.92 3.74 5.39
CA GLU A 849 12.74 4.62 5.59
C GLU A 849 12.13 5.22 4.30
N PRO A 850 12.91 5.74 3.32
CA PRO A 850 12.35 6.37 2.10
C PRO A 850 11.67 5.38 1.15
N ASP A 851 12.14 4.13 1.11
CA ASP A 851 11.70 3.10 0.18
C ASP A 851 10.23 2.70 0.43
N ARG A 852 9.84 2.54 1.70
CA ARG A 852 8.44 2.20 2.06
C ARG A 852 7.45 3.30 1.71
N ALA A 853 7.85 4.56 1.83
CA ALA A 853 6.99 5.69 1.52
C ALA A 853 6.72 5.79 0.01
N LEU A 854 7.77 5.58 -0.81
CA LEU A 854 7.64 5.56 -2.26
C LEU A 854 6.79 4.38 -2.76
N THR A 855 7.03 3.17 -2.25
CA THR A 855 6.23 1.99 -2.60
C THR A 855 4.76 2.16 -2.18
N SER A 856 4.49 2.76 -1.02
CA SER A 856 3.12 3.06 -0.59
C SER A 856 2.44 4.06 -1.54
N ALA A 857 3.13 5.15 -1.88
CA ALA A 857 2.61 6.17 -2.78
C ALA A 857 2.36 5.62 -4.21
N GLN A 858 3.25 4.76 -4.72
CA GLN A 858 3.10 4.10 -6.01
C GLN A 858 1.93 3.09 -6.02
N ASN A 859 1.75 2.31 -4.94
CA ASN A 859 0.62 1.38 -4.83
C ASN A 859 -0.73 2.10 -4.72
N GLU A 860 -0.79 3.20 -3.97
CA GLU A 860 -2.00 4.04 -3.88
C GLU A 860 -2.34 4.63 -5.26
N TYR A 861 -1.34 5.08 -6.02
CA TYR A 861 -1.50 5.55 -7.40
C TYR A 861 -2.00 4.45 -8.35
N THR A 862 -1.41 3.26 -8.33
CA THR A 862 -1.84 2.14 -9.19
C THR A 862 -3.26 1.69 -8.85
N THR A 863 -3.62 1.66 -7.56
CA THR A 863 -4.99 1.34 -7.11
C THR A 863 -6.00 2.34 -7.68
N LEU A 864 -5.66 3.64 -7.69
CA LEU A 864 -6.51 4.65 -8.31
C LEU A 864 -6.69 4.41 -9.81
N ILE A 865 -5.66 4.02 -10.55
CA ILE A 865 -5.83 3.67 -11.98
C ILE A 865 -6.82 2.51 -12.16
N GLU A 866 -6.72 1.46 -11.33
CA GLU A 866 -7.64 0.33 -11.36
C GLU A 866 -9.07 0.75 -10.99
N GLU A 867 -9.24 1.61 -9.98
CA GLU A 867 -10.54 2.17 -9.60
C GLU A 867 -11.15 3.02 -10.73
N ALA A 868 -10.33 3.83 -11.41
CA ALA A 868 -10.76 4.63 -12.56
C ALA A 868 -11.30 3.74 -13.70
N GLN A 869 -10.60 2.64 -13.98
CA GLN A 869 -11.02 1.67 -14.99
C GLN A 869 -12.32 0.98 -14.56
N ASP A 870 -12.46 0.56 -13.30
CA ASP A 870 -13.70 -0.09 -12.86
C ASP A 870 -14.92 0.87 -12.86
N GLU A 871 -14.71 2.15 -12.53
CA GLU A 871 -15.79 3.14 -12.39
C GLU A 871 -16.22 3.76 -13.73
N PHE A 872 -15.28 4.10 -14.62
CA PHE A 872 -15.57 4.89 -15.83
C PHE A 872 -15.68 4.08 -17.13
N VAL A 873 -15.29 2.80 -17.17
CA VAL A 873 -15.39 1.90 -18.36
C VAL A 873 -16.82 1.74 -18.91
N THR A 874 -17.85 2.03 -18.10
CA THR A 874 -19.26 1.77 -18.48
C THR A 874 -20.01 2.99 -19.02
N GLY A 875 -19.50 4.21 -18.86
CA GLY A 875 -20.22 5.44 -19.23
C GLY A 875 -20.32 5.70 -20.74
N VAL A 876 -19.34 5.22 -21.52
CA VAL A 876 -19.24 5.48 -22.97
C VAL A 876 -20.35 4.78 -23.78
N ASN A 877 -21.09 3.84 -23.17
CA ASN A 877 -22.17 3.08 -23.83
C ASN A 877 -23.58 3.43 -23.36
N ALA A 878 -23.80 4.52 -22.62
CA ALA A 878 -25.14 5.10 -22.43
C ALA A 878 -25.66 5.80 -23.72
N GLY A 879 -25.24 5.28 -24.87
CA GLY A 879 -25.44 5.81 -26.20
C GLY A 879 -26.91 5.90 -26.58
N GLU A 880 -27.21 6.94 -27.33
CA GLU A 880 -28.49 7.27 -27.97
C GLU A 880 -29.50 6.11 -27.99
N GLY A 881 -30.49 6.21 -27.12
CA GLY A 881 -31.60 5.27 -27.03
C GLY A 881 -32.89 5.88 -27.59
N PRO A 882 -33.95 5.07 -27.76
CA PRO A 882 -35.23 5.60 -28.18
C PRO A 882 -35.83 6.60 -27.18
N TYR A 883 -35.39 6.64 -25.92
CA TYR A 883 -35.91 7.57 -24.89
C TYR A 883 -34.90 8.63 -24.41
N THR A 884 -33.62 8.49 -24.74
CA THR A 884 -32.54 9.35 -24.23
C THR A 884 -31.62 9.76 -25.37
N THR A 885 -31.25 11.04 -25.42
CA THR A 885 -30.23 11.60 -26.31
C THR A 885 -29.19 12.31 -25.46
N CYS A 886 -27.92 11.93 -25.58
CA CYS A 886 -26.83 12.63 -24.91
C CYS A 886 -26.49 13.91 -25.67
N PHE A 887 -26.39 15.02 -24.95
CA PHE A 887 -26.09 16.32 -25.55
C PHE A 887 -24.58 16.53 -25.64
N GLU A 888 -24.03 16.57 -26.86
CA GLU A 888 -22.62 16.88 -27.08
C GLU A 888 -22.31 18.35 -26.72
N PHE A 889 -21.39 18.54 -25.78
CA PHE A 889 -20.83 19.85 -25.43
C PHE A 889 -19.76 20.31 -26.40
N GLU A 890 -19.73 21.62 -26.68
CA GLU A 890 -18.54 22.26 -27.22
C GLU A 890 -17.61 22.66 -26.04
N PRO A 891 -16.35 22.16 -25.99
CA PRO A 891 -15.44 22.32 -24.84
C PRO A 891 -15.23 23.77 -24.36
N GLU A 892 -15.36 24.75 -25.25
CA GLU A 892 -15.07 26.16 -25.00
C GLU A 892 -16.20 26.93 -24.28
N SER A 893 -17.36 26.31 -24.07
CA SER A 893 -18.57 26.97 -23.54
C SER A 893 -18.90 26.64 -22.07
N TYR A 894 -18.02 25.89 -21.40
CA TYR A 894 -18.28 25.29 -20.10
C TYR A 894 -17.98 26.22 -18.91
N GLN A 895 -18.87 26.22 -17.91
CA GLN A 895 -18.57 26.67 -16.55
C GLN A 895 -18.74 25.48 -15.60
N PRO A 896 -17.76 25.19 -14.72
CA PRO A 896 -17.84 24.08 -13.79
C PRO A 896 -19.01 24.29 -12.83
N SER A 897 -20.02 23.43 -12.97
CA SER A 897 -21.21 23.41 -12.14
C SER A 897 -21.71 21.95 -12.05
N ALA A 898 -22.14 21.56 -10.85
CA ALA A 898 -22.67 20.23 -10.58
C ALA A 898 -24.12 20.04 -11.09
N GLU A 899 -24.79 21.12 -11.46
CA GLU A 899 -26.20 21.09 -11.89
C GLU A 899 -26.42 21.99 -13.11
N LEU A 900 -27.37 21.59 -13.98
CA LEU A 900 -27.76 22.36 -15.16
C LEU A 900 -28.23 23.79 -14.86
N GLY A 901 -28.85 24.01 -13.69
CA GLY A 901 -29.36 25.31 -13.24
C GLY A 901 -28.23 26.31 -12.96
N ASP A 902 -27.16 25.84 -12.32
CA ASP A 902 -26.00 26.64 -11.95
C ASP A 902 -25.02 26.82 -13.13
N ALA A 903 -25.07 25.94 -14.13
CA ALA A 903 -24.23 26.00 -15.33
C ALA A 903 -24.67 27.04 -16.37
N ASP A 904 -25.78 27.74 -16.16
CA ASP A 904 -26.44 28.61 -17.16
C ASP A 904 -26.70 27.90 -18.52
N PHE A 905 -26.72 26.56 -18.52
CA PHE A 905 -26.73 25.72 -19.73
C PHE A 905 -27.90 26.04 -20.64
N LEU A 906 -29.10 26.15 -20.06
CA LEU A 906 -30.31 26.49 -20.81
C LEU A 906 -30.15 27.85 -21.50
N THR A 907 -29.62 28.87 -20.82
CA THR A 907 -29.41 30.20 -21.40
C THR A 907 -28.50 30.13 -22.64
N ALA A 908 -27.45 29.31 -22.61
CA ALA A 908 -26.52 29.13 -23.74
C ALA A 908 -27.09 28.24 -24.87
N ASN A 909 -27.90 27.23 -24.54
CA ASN A 909 -28.31 26.16 -25.47
C ASN A 909 -29.82 26.12 -25.75
N THR A 910 -30.60 27.14 -25.35
CA THR A 910 -32.08 27.18 -25.50
C THR A 910 -32.52 26.80 -26.91
N HIS A 911 -31.89 27.36 -27.96
CA HIS A 911 -32.21 27.06 -29.35
C HIS A 911 -32.02 25.58 -29.70
N ARG A 912 -30.89 24.97 -29.31
CA ARG A 912 -30.58 23.56 -29.60
C ARG A 912 -31.57 22.62 -28.91
N VAL A 913 -31.90 22.91 -27.65
CA VAL A 913 -32.90 22.15 -26.86
C VAL A 913 -34.29 22.26 -27.50
N ALA A 914 -34.68 23.48 -27.91
CA ALA A 914 -35.96 23.73 -28.59
C ALA A 914 -36.05 22.98 -29.94
N ASP A 915 -34.99 23.02 -30.74
CA ASP A 915 -34.92 22.30 -32.02
C ASP A 915 -34.99 20.78 -31.82
N HIS A 916 -34.31 20.24 -30.81
CA HIS A 916 -34.40 18.81 -30.45
C HIS A 916 -35.84 18.40 -30.16
N PHE A 917 -36.52 19.08 -29.24
CA PHE A 917 -37.91 18.74 -28.89
C PHE A 917 -38.87 18.94 -30.07
N SER A 918 -38.68 19.96 -30.89
CA SER A 918 -39.47 20.14 -32.12
C SER A 918 -39.30 18.95 -33.08
N ASN A 919 -38.06 18.48 -33.27
CA ASN A 919 -37.77 17.31 -34.10
C ASN A 919 -38.36 16.02 -33.53
N VAL A 920 -38.29 15.82 -32.21
CA VAL A 920 -38.91 14.68 -31.52
C VAL A 920 -40.43 14.67 -31.73
N LEU A 921 -41.10 15.81 -31.49
CA LEU A 921 -42.55 15.92 -31.68
C LEU A 921 -42.97 15.68 -33.14
N HIS A 922 -42.18 16.14 -34.11
CA HIS A 922 -42.41 15.81 -35.52
C HIS A 922 -42.29 14.30 -35.80
N ARG A 923 -41.30 13.62 -35.20
CA ARG A 923 -41.17 12.16 -35.32
C ARG A 923 -42.38 11.46 -34.71
N PHE A 924 -42.88 11.91 -33.56
CA PHE A 924 -44.10 11.38 -32.97
C PHE A 924 -45.33 11.55 -33.87
N GLY A 925 -45.52 12.74 -34.45
CA GLY A 925 -46.63 12.98 -35.40
C GLY A 925 -46.52 12.22 -36.73
N ALA A 926 -45.34 11.73 -37.08
CA ALA A 926 -45.10 10.96 -38.32
C ALA A 926 -45.37 9.45 -38.18
N GLY A 927 -45.87 8.98 -37.04
CA GLY A 927 -46.20 7.56 -36.81
C GLY A 927 -45.06 6.74 -36.22
N ASN A 928 -44.37 7.28 -35.21
CA ASN A 928 -43.34 6.55 -34.45
C ASN A 928 -43.97 5.52 -33.49
N ASP A 929 -43.36 4.34 -33.33
CA ASP A 929 -43.83 3.26 -32.44
C ASP A 929 -43.97 3.66 -30.96
N ARG A 930 -43.31 4.75 -30.52
CA ARG A 930 -43.49 5.34 -29.18
C ARG A 930 -44.84 6.05 -28.98
N VAL A 931 -45.57 6.35 -30.05
CA VAL A 931 -46.96 6.84 -30.00
C VAL A 931 -47.79 5.94 -30.92
N PRO A 932 -48.15 4.72 -30.47
CA PRO A 932 -48.78 3.71 -31.31
C PRO A 932 -50.26 4.02 -31.52
N ILE A 933 -50.58 5.15 -32.16
CA ILE A 933 -51.94 5.58 -32.49
C ILE A 933 -52.12 5.51 -34.00
N CYS A 934 -53.22 4.93 -34.44
CA CYS A 934 -53.71 5.08 -35.80
C CYS A 934 -54.24 6.51 -35.99
N VAL A 935 -53.36 7.42 -36.42
CA VAL A 935 -53.68 8.84 -36.65
C VAL A 935 -54.29 8.99 -38.06
N SER A 936 -55.46 8.43 -38.31
CA SER A 936 -56.22 8.79 -39.51
C SER A 936 -57.10 9.99 -39.21
N THR A 937 -57.03 11.02 -40.07
CA THR A 937 -58.07 12.05 -40.11
C THR A 937 -59.35 11.35 -40.55
N PRO A 938 -60.41 11.31 -39.72
CA PRO A 938 -61.58 10.51 -40.05
C PRO A 938 -62.20 11.01 -41.36
N GLU A 939 -62.24 10.16 -42.38
CA GLU A 939 -63.01 10.45 -43.58
C GLU A 939 -64.49 10.31 -43.21
N VAL A 940 -65.25 11.40 -43.26
CA VAL A 940 -66.69 11.31 -43.03
C VAL A 940 -67.34 10.71 -44.27
N GLY A 941 -67.97 9.53 -44.09
CA GLY A 941 -68.47 8.74 -45.19
C GLY A 941 -69.63 9.42 -45.90
N PRO A 942 -69.96 9.04 -47.15
CA PRO A 942 -71.09 9.63 -47.87
C PRO A 942 -72.44 9.44 -47.16
N ASN A 943 -72.55 8.48 -46.24
CA ASN A 943 -73.72 8.22 -45.42
C ASN A 943 -73.90 9.21 -44.26
N TYR A 944 -72.88 10.02 -43.94
CA TYR A 944 -72.85 10.93 -42.80
C TYR A 944 -72.56 12.40 -43.20
N PRO A 945 -73.25 12.98 -44.20
CA PRO A 945 -72.86 14.24 -44.84
C PRO A 945 -72.91 15.50 -43.94
N ASN A 946 -73.46 15.38 -42.73
CA ASN A 946 -73.61 16.49 -41.77
C ASN A 946 -72.53 16.47 -40.66
N LEU A 947 -71.67 15.45 -40.62
CA LEU A 947 -70.62 15.34 -39.60
C LEU A 947 -69.32 15.98 -40.10
N SER A 948 -68.59 16.63 -39.19
CA SER A 948 -67.30 17.24 -39.49
C SER A 948 -66.17 16.41 -38.87
N PRO A 949 -65.08 16.13 -39.61
CA PRO A 949 -63.91 15.42 -39.07
C PRO A 949 -63.33 16.07 -37.80
N SER A 950 -63.50 17.38 -37.60
CA SER A 950 -63.03 18.09 -36.41
C SER A 950 -63.85 17.82 -35.13
N GLN A 951 -64.90 17.00 -35.20
CA GLN A 951 -65.70 16.59 -34.04
C GLN A 951 -65.08 15.40 -33.28
N TYR A 952 -64.06 14.78 -33.86
CA TYR A 952 -63.30 13.66 -33.28
C TYR A 952 -61.80 14.00 -33.36
N THR A 953 -61.23 14.50 -32.26
CA THR A 953 -59.82 14.91 -32.18
C THR A 953 -59.22 14.50 -30.85
N HIS A 954 -58.05 13.87 -30.87
CA HIS A 954 -57.28 13.56 -29.67
C HIS A 954 -56.81 14.84 -28.97
N ASN A 955 -56.70 14.78 -27.64
CA ASN A 955 -56.13 15.85 -26.85
C ASN A 955 -54.64 15.60 -26.61
N VAL A 956 -53.81 16.61 -26.86
CA VAL A 956 -52.35 16.50 -26.85
C VAL A 956 -51.78 17.48 -25.83
N SER A 957 -51.02 16.95 -24.87
CA SER A 957 -50.35 17.75 -23.84
C SER A 957 -48.86 17.42 -23.79
N THR A 958 -48.02 18.42 -23.55
CA THR A 958 -46.57 18.23 -23.38
C THR A 958 -46.14 18.73 -22.01
N VAL A 959 -45.31 17.95 -21.33
CA VAL A 959 -44.72 18.34 -20.03
C VAL A 959 -43.22 18.31 -20.17
N ALA A 960 -42.54 19.38 -19.77
CA ALA A 960 -41.10 19.34 -19.61
C ALA A 960 -40.70 19.39 -18.14
N LEU A 961 -39.72 18.57 -17.78
CA LEU A 961 -39.14 18.38 -16.46
C LEU A 961 -37.65 18.73 -16.55
N SER A 962 -37.17 19.68 -15.76
CA SER A 962 -35.74 19.92 -15.53
C SER A 962 -35.54 20.76 -14.27
N GLN A 963 -34.46 20.53 -13.53
CA GLN A 963 -34.05 21.43 -12.43
C GLN A 963 -33.62 22.82 -12.96
N ALA A 964 -33.23 22.93 -14.22
CA ALA A 964 -32.85 24.23 -14.79
C ALA A 964 -34.05 25.17 -15.09
N PHE A 965 -35.30 24.70 -14.92
CA PHE A 965 -36.51 25.50 -15.12
C PHE A 965 -36.83 26.40 -13.91
N ASP A 966 -35.97 27.37 -13.63
CA ASP A 966 -36.08 28.29 -12.50
C ASP A 966 -36.86 29.59 -12.76
N GLN A 967 -37.23 30.30 -11.69
CA GLN A 967 -37.87 31.63 -11.77
C GLN A 967 -36.87 32.71 -12.25
N GLY A 968 -36.66 32.79 -13.56
CA GLY A 968 -35.83 33.83 -14.16
C GLY A 968 -35.36 33.52 -15.58
N THR A 969 -35.28 32.24 -15.94
CA THR A 969 -34.83 31.77 -17.25
C THR A 969 -35.88 32.06 -18.33
N ASP A 970 -35.46 32.63 -19.46
CA ASP A 970 -36.36 32.82 -20.62
C ASP A 970 -36.51 31.50 -21.38
N LEU A 971 -37.60 30.79 -21.08
CA LEU A 971 -37.94 29.51 -21.72
C LEU A 971 -38.93 29.67 -22.87
N SER A 972 -39.11 30.89 -23.39
CA SER A 972 -40.13 31.17 -24.40
C SER A 972 -39.92 30.39 -25.70
N GLU A 973 -38.68 30.13 -26.10
CA GLU A 973 -38.38 29.36 -27.31
C GLU A 973 -38.68 27.87 -27.16
N ILE A 974 -38.26 27.24 -26.05
CA ILE A 974 -38.62 25.86 -25.73
C ILE A 974 -40.15 25.74 -25.67
N SER A 975 -40.81 26.67 -24.98
CA SER A 975 -42.27 26.75 -24.93
C SER A 975 -42.92 26.96 -26.31
N ASN A 976 -42.31 27.72 -27.22
CA ASN A 976 -42.85 27.89 -28.57
C ASN A 976 -42.64 26.63 -29.42
N ALA A 977 -41.51 25.95 -29.28
CA ALA A 977 -41.21 24.70 -29.98
C ALA A 977 -42.17 23.58 -29.56
N LEU A 978 -42.45 23.45 -28.26
CA LEU A 978 -43.41 22.49 -27.72
C LEU A 978 -44.84 22.78 -28.21
N ASP A 979 -45.30 24.04 -28.19
CA ASP A 979 -46.63 24.42 -28.71
C ASP A 979 -46.73 24.21 -30.23
N TRP A 980 -45.69 24.55 -30.99
CA TRP A 980 -45.72 24.38 -32.44
C TRP A 980 -45.65 22.91 -32.87
N GLY A 981 -44.76 22.13 -32.26
CA GLY A 981 -44.63 20.69 -32.51
C GLY A 981 -45.91 19.92 -32.15
N SER A 982 -46.52 20.22 -30.99
CA SER A 982 -47.77 19.57 -30.56
C SER A 982 -48.95 19.84 -31.49
N ARG A 983 -49.04 21.04 -32.09
CA ARG A 983 -50.04 21.35 -33.14
C ARG A 983 -49.83 20.56 -34.43
N GLY A 984 -48.59 20.15 -34.72
CA GLY A 984 -48.27 19.29 -35.85
C GLY A 984 -48.82 17.87 -35.72
N ILE A 985 -49.00 17.39 -34.49
CA ILE A 985 -49.51 16.04 -34.17
C ILE A 985 -51.03 15.98 -34.32
N CYS A 986 -51.77 17.04 -33.93
CA CYS A 986 -53.23 17.10 -34.07
C CYS A 986 -53.68 18.39 -34.80
N PRO A 987 -53.80 18.38 -36.14
CA PRO A 987 -54.06 19.60 -36.92
C PRO A 987 -55.49 20.17 -36.80
N LEU A 988 -56.45 19.39 -36.27
CA LEU A 988 -57.90 19.65 -36.44
C LEU A 988 -58.63 20.22 -35.21
N GLY A 989 -58.00 20.48 -34.04
CA GLY A 989 -58.78 20.93 -32.87
C GLY A 989 -58.06 21.41 -31.60
N ASN A 990 -57.60 22.66 -31.59
CA ASN A 990 -57.69 23.70 -30.53
C ASN A 990 -57.21 23.55 -29.06
N GLN A 991 -56.67 22.45 -28.55
CA GLN A 991 -56.24 22.45 -27.13
C GLN A 991 -54.90 21.75 -26.88
N THR A 992 -53.82 22.34 -27.35
CA THR A 992 -52.47 22.02 -26.88
C THR A 992 -52.26 22.63 -25.50
N HIS A 993 -51.81 21.81 -24.55
CA HIS A 993 -51.42 22.26 -23.22
C HIS A 993 -49.94 21.96 -22.99
N GLN A 994 -49.20 22.93 -22.47
CA GLN A 994 -47.79 22.77 -22.17
C GLN A 994 -47.47 23.28 -20.78
N GLU A 995 -46.69 22.50 -20.03
CA GLU A 995 -46.20 22.90 -18.72
C GLU A 995 -44.72 22.59 -18.57
N LEU A 996 -44.03 23.49 -17.88
CA LEU A 996 -42.62 23.38 -17.50
C LEU A 996 -42.58 23.27 -15.98
N PHE A 997 -41.87 22.26 -15.46
CA PHE A 997 -41.72 22.05 -14.03
C PHE A 997 -40.25 21.98 -13.62
N HIS A 998 -39.93 22.70 -12.55
CA HIS A 998 -38.68 22.58 -11.81
C HIS A 998 -38.66 21.25 -11.04
N MET A 999 -38.41 20.17 -11.75
CA MET A 999 -38.37 18.79 -11.27
C MET A 999 -37.66 17.94 -12.32
N GLY A 1000 -36.78 17.04 -11.90
CA GLY A 1000 -35.98 16.20 -12.79
C GLY A 1000 -34.62 15.91 -12.15
N GLY A 1001 -33.80 15.08 -12.78
CA GLY A 1001 -32.40 14.92 -12.41
C GLY A 1001 -31.58 16.20 -12.67
N PRO A 1002 -30.40 16.31 -12.03
CA PRO A 1002 -29.52 17.49 -12.13
C PRO A 1002 -28.98 17.73 -13.54
N ASP A 1003 -28.89 16.65 -14.32
CA ASP A 1003 -28.21 16.53 -15.61
C ASP A 1003 -29.17 16.26 -16.77
N GLU A 1004 -30.48 16.41 -16.55
CA GLU A 1004 -31.48 16.05 -17.54
C GLU A 1004 -32.51 17.16 -17.83
N ILE A 1005 -32.95 17.16 -19.09
CA ILE A 1005 -34.11 17.89 -19.56
C ILE A 1005 -35.03 16.88 -20.24
N THR A 1006 -36.13 16.53 -19.58
CA THR A 1006 -37.10 15.57 -20.11
C THR A 1006 -38.32 16.28 -20.68
N MET A 1007 -38.81 15.81 -21.82
CA MET A 1007 -40.14 16.11 -22.36
C MET A 1007 -40.99 14.83 -22.35
N VAL A 1008 -42.25 14.92 -21.92
CA VAL A 1008 -43.24 13.84 -22.02
C VAL A 1008 -44.44 14.32 -22.81
N LEU A 1009 -44.73 13.67 -23.93
CA LEU A 1009 -45.96 13.86 -24.70
C LEU A 1009 -47.05 12.95 -24.13
N PHE A 1010 -48.21 13.53 -23.82
CA PHE A 1010 -49.42 12.80 -23.46
C PHE A 1010 -50.47 12.96 -24.57
N VAL A 1011 -51.00 11.85 -25.07
CA VAL A 1011 -52.13 11.82 -26.01
C VAL A 1011 -53.30 11.12 -25.35
N SER A 1012 -54.35 11.87 -25.01
CA SER A 1012 -55.58 11.35 -24.41
C SER A 1012 -56.72 11.28 -25.42
N ASP A 1013 -57.89 10.80 -24.97
CA ASP A 1013 -59.02 10.42 -25.82
C ASP A 1013 -58.66 9.27 -26.77
N VAL A 1014 -58.07 8.21 -26.18
CA VAL A 1014 -57.65 6.99 -26.87
C VAL A 1014 -58.49 5.81 -26.36
N PHE A 1015 -59.05 5.03 -27.27
CA PHE A 1015 -59.67 3.73 -26.98
C PHE A 1015 -58.89 2.60 -27.65
N LEU A 1016 -59.31 1.35 -27.41
CA LEU A 1016 -58.59 0.15 -27.81
C LEU A 1016 -58.21 0.13 -29.30
N ASP A 1017 -59.17 0.42 -30.18
CA ASP A 1017 -59.02 0.35 -31.63
C ASP A 1017 -58.20 1.52 -32.21
N ASN A 1018 -57.90 2.56 -31.42
CA ASN A 1018 -56.94 3.58 -31.84
C ASN A 1018 -55.50 3.09 -31.75
N LEU A 1019 -55.22 2.01 -31.00
CA LEU A 1019 -53.86 1.54 -30.81
C LEU A 1019 -53.37 0.80 -32.07
N SER A 1020 -52.31 1.30 -32.71
CA SER A 1020 -51.76 0.66 -33.91
C SER A 1020 -51.31 -0.78 -33.61
N SER A 1021 -50.72 -1.02 -32.44
CA SER A 1021 -50.32 -2.35 -31.96
C SER A 1021 -51.48 -3.34 -31.83
N MET A 1022 -52.73 -2.88 -31.79
CA MET A 1022 -53.91 -3.75 -31.80
C MET A 1022 -54.26 -4.25 -33.19
N VAL A 1023 -54.09 -3.42 -34.22
CA VAL A 1023 -54.62 -3.64 -35.58
C VAL A 1023 -53.56 -3.99 -36.62
N VAL A 1024 -52.27 -3.78 -36.33
CA VAL A 1024 -51.18 -4.20 -37.22
C VAL A 1024 -51.13 -5.72 -37.38
N PRO A 1025 -50.69 -6.23 -38.54
CA PRO A 1025 -50.45 -7.66 -38.72
C PRO A 1025 -49.51 -8.22 -37.65
N ASP A 1026 -49.83 -9.40 -37.12
CA ASP A 1026 -49.15 -10.02 -35.97
C ASP A 1026 -49.22 -9.16 -34.69
N GLY A 1027 -50.19 -8.24 -34.61
CA GLY A 1027 -50.46 -7.39 -33.46
C GLY A 1027 -51.06 -8.13 -32.26
N TYR A 1028 -51.55 -7.39 -31.27
CA TYR A 1028 -52.09 -7.95 -30.04
C TYR A 1028 -53.36 -8.80 -30.28
N TRP A 1029 -54.26 -8.34 -31.16
CA TRP A 1029 -55.46 -9.07 -31.55
C TRP A 1029 -55.12 -10.38 -32.25
N ASP A 1030 -54.23 -10.34 -33.24
CA ASP A 1030 -53.81 -11.52 -33.99
C ASP A 1030 -53.16 -12.56 -33.07
N ALA A 1031 -52.29 -12.12 -32.14
CA ALA A 1031 -51.67 -12.99 -31.16
C ALA A 1031 -52.69 -13.67 -30.22
N TYR A 1032 -53.75 -12.94 -29.82
CA TYR A 1032 -54.83 -13.49 -29.01
C TYR A 1032 -55.67 -14.51 -29.79
N GLN A 1033 -56.10 -14.18 -31.01
CA GLN A 1033 -56.86 -15.07 -31.91
C GLN A 1033 -56.08 -16.33 -32.29
N GLN A 1034 -54.77 -16.20 -32.52
CA GLN A 1034 -53.88 -17.33 -32.77
C GLN A 1034 -53.81 -18.25 -31.55
N ALA A 1035 -53.67 -17.68 -30.34
CA ALA A 1035 -53.68 -18.48 -29.12
C ALA A 1035 -55.00 -19.26 -28.94
N GLN A 1036 -56.14 -18.64 -29.24
CA GLN A 1036 -57.45 -19.29 -29.24
C GLN A 1036 -57.52 -20.45 -30.26
N SER A 1037 -57.04 -20.20 -31.49
CA SER A 1037 -57.06 -21.17 -32.58
C SER A 1037 -56.15 -22.36 -32.35
N ASP A 1038 -55.01 -22.15 -31.68
CA ASP A 1038 -54.04 -23.18 -31.32
C ASP A 1038 -54.53 -24.08 -30.16
N GLY A 1039 -55.72 -23.81 -29.62
CA GLY A 1039 -56.32 -24.60 -28.54
C GLY A 1039 -55.73 -24.31 -27.17
N TYR A 1040 -55.03 -23.17 -27.00
CA TYR A 1040 -54.68 -22.71 -25.66
C TYR A 1040 -55.93 -22.21 -24.95
N ALA A 1041 -56.04 -22.53 -23.66
CA ALA A 1041 -57.05 -22.02 -22.76
C ALA A 1041 -56.91 -20.50 -22.60
N VAL A 1042 -57.61 -19.73 -23.43
CA VAL A 1042 -57.59 -18.25 -23.45
C VAL A 1042 -58.18 -17.65 -22.19
N GLU A 1043 -59.07 -18.37 -21.50
CA GLU A 1043 -59.60 -18.01 -20.20
C GLU A 1043 -58.50 -17.74 -19.16
N HIS A 1044 -57.34 -18.41 -19.28
CA HIS A 1044 -56.22 -18.18 -18.39
C HIS A 1044 -55.50 -16.84 -18.59
N ARG A 1045 -55.79 -16.15 -19.70
CA ARG A 1045 -55.26 -14.81 -20.00
C ARG A 1045 -56.13 -13.71 -19.43
N HIS A 1046 -57.33 -14.05 -18.95
CA HIS A 1046 -58.24 -13.12 -18.33
C HIS A 1046 -58.08 -13.10 -16.81
N ALA A 1047 -58.57 -12.03 -16.20
CA ALA A 1047 -58.58 -11.82 -14.75
C ALA A 1047 -59.89 -11.19 -14.28
N LEU A 1048 -60.49 -10.28 -15.05
CA LEU A 1048 -61.76 -9.65 -14.68
C LEU A 1048 -62.90 -10.69 -14.74
N GLY A 1049 -63.79 -10.68 -13.74
CA GLY A 1049 -64.93 -11.60 -13.65
C GLY A 1049 -64.59 -13.05 -13.25
N LEU A 1050 -63.31 -13.45 -13.29
CA LEU A 1050 -62.86 -14.74 -12.77
C LEU A 1050 -63.17 -14.85 -11.27
N GLY A 1051 -63.77 -15.98 -10.88
CA GLY A 1051 -64.27 -16.23 -9.53
C GLY A 1051 -65.63 -15.62 -9.22
N GLY A 1052 -66.20 -14.85 -10.15
CA GLY A 1052 -67.55 -14.33 -10.05
C GLY A 1052 -67.78 -13.37 -8.90
N ARG A 1053 -66.86 -12.44 -8.60
CA ARG A 1053 -67.04 -11.34 -7.64
C ARG A 1053 -68.05 -10.31 -8.14
N TRP A 1054 -69.33 -10.68 -8.21
CA TRP A 1054 -70.42 -9.85 -8.73
C TRP A 1054 -70.78 -8.68 -7.83
N ASP A 1055 -70.29 -8.66 -6.60
CA ASP A 1055 -70.32 -7.51 -5.71
C ASP A 1055 -69.41 -6.37 -6.19
N VAL A 1056 -68.30 -6.71 -6.84
CA VAL A 1056 -67.36 -5.75 -7.45
C VAL A 1056 -67.72 -5.46 -8.90
N TRP A 1057 -68.12 -6.48 -9.67
CA TRP A 1057 -68.40 -6.39 -11.10
C TRP A 1057 -69.89 -6.63 -11.41
N PRO A 1058 -70.81 -5.77 -10.93
CA PRO A 1058 -72.25 -6.03 -11.00
C PRO A 1058 -72.78 -6.04 -12.44
N THR A 1059 -72.26 -5.21 -13.35
CA THR A 1059 -72.69 -5.18 -14.76
C THR A 1059 -72.41 -6.50 -15.45
N LEU A 1060 -71.23 -7.09 -15.24
CA LEU A 1060 -70.89 -8.41 -15.76
C LEU A 1060 -71.76 -9.49 -15.14
N GLY A 1061 -72.01 -9.41 -13.83
CA GLY A 1061 -72.92 -10.31 -13.12
C GLY A 1061 -74.34 -10.27 -13.68
N GLU A 1062 -74.85 -9.10 -14.08
CA GLU A 1062 -76.12 -8.95 -14.78
C GLU A 1062 -76.10 -9.60 -16.17
N TRP A 1063 -75.04 -9.36 -16.95
CA TRP A 1063 -74.87 -9.97 -18.27
C TRP A 1063 -74.91 -11.50 -18.20
N VAL A 1064 -74.18 -12.07 -17.25
CA VAL A 1064 -74.17 -13.52 -16.95
C VAL A 1064 -75.55 -14.02 -16.52
N SER A 1065 -76.32 -13.20 -15.78
CA SER A 1065 -77.63 -13.57 -15.24
C SER A 1065 -78.79 -13.43 -16.24
N ARG A 1066 -78.63 -12.62 -17.29
CA ARG A 1066 -79.61 -12.46 -18.37
C ARG A 1066 -79.61 -13.74 -19.22
N LYS A 1067 -80.48 -14.69 -18.89
CA LYS A 1067 -80.86 -15.78 -19.82
C LYS A 1067 -81.32 -15.15 -21.13
N GLU A 1068 -80.61 -15.39 -22.21
CA GLU A 1068 -81.06 -15.00 -23.56
C GLU A 1068 -82.49 -15.50 -23.81
N PRO A 1069 -83.47 -14.61 -24.04
CA PRO A 1069 -84.77 -15.02 -24.52
C PRO A 1069 -84.68 -15.19 -26.04
N GLY A 1070 -84.09 -16.30 -26.52
CA GLY A 1070 -84.05 -16.55 -27.97
C GLY A 1070 -83.24 -17.71 -28.53
N SER A 1071 -82.31 -18.34 -27.80
CA SER A 1071 -81.47 -19.42 -28.34
C SER A 1071 -82.17 -20.79 -28.37
N GLU A 1072 -83.21 -20.90 -29.19
CA GLU A 1072 -83.70 -22.19 -29.72
C GLU A 1072 -82.83 -22.64 -30.90
N GLU A 1073 -81.58 -23.05 -30.69
CA GLU A 1073 -80.88 -24.01 -31.57
C GLU A 1073 -79.49 -24.36 -31.04
N THR A 1074 -79.40 -25.29 -30.08
CA THR A 1074 -78.51 -26.45 -30.18
C THR A 1074 -78.80 -27.46 -29.07
N THR A 1075 -78.99 -28.70 -29.50
CA THR A 1075 -79.50 -29.82 -28.73
C THR A 1075 -78.43 -30.51 -27.87
N LYS A 1076 -78.87 -30.95 -26.67
CA LYS A 1076 -78.31 -31.97 -25.75
C LYS A 1076 -77.34 -31.50 -24.66
N ASN A 1077 -77.91 -31.03 -23.55
CA ASN A 1077 -77.75 -31.67 -22.22
C ASN A 1077 -78.68 -31.00 -21.20
N GLU A 1078 -79.93 -31.48 -21.14
CA GLU A 1078 -80.85 -31.20 -20.04
C GLU A 1078 -80.50 -32.11 -18.85
N GLN A 1079 -79.66 -31.63 -17.93
CA GLN A 1079 -79.67 -32.03 -16.50
C GLN A 1079 -78.73 -31.12 -15.70
N ASN A 1080 -79.28 -30.01 -15.20
CA ASN A 1080 -78.93 -29.29 -13.96
C ASN A 1080 -79.32 -27.80 -14.08
N CYS A 1081 -80.61 -27.53 -14.02
CA CYS A 1081 -81.13 -26.19 -13.71
C CYS A 1081 -81.77 -26.24 -12.32
N SER A 1082 -80.93 -26.13 -11.29
CA SER A 1082 -81.30 -25.56 -10.00
C SER A 1082 -80.56 -24.25 -9.84
N LEU A 1083 -81.26 -23.20 -9.41
CA LEU A 1083 -80.76 -21.85 -9.12
C LEU A 1083 -79.75 -21.82 -7.94
N SER A 1084 -78.61 -22.50 -8.06
CA SER A 1084 -77.54 -22.52 -7.05
C SER A 1084 -76.19 -22.91 -7.69
N GLY A 1085 -75.28 -21.94 -7.84
CA GLY A 1085 -73.93 -22.06 -8.43
C GLY A 1085 -73.83 -21.17 -9.69
N GLY A 1086 -72.96 -20.17 -9.83
CA GLY A 1086 -71.65 -19.94 -9.22
C GLY A 1086 -70.57 -20.24 -10.28
N ASN A 1087 -70.55 -19.51 -11.42
CA ASN A 1087 -69.80 -19.98 -12.60
C ASN A 1087 -68.54 -19.14 -12.93
N GLY A 1088 -68.53 -17.83 -12.72
CA GLY A 1088 -67.44 -16.96 -13.22
C GLY A 1088 -67.57 -16.69 -14.73
N ALA A 1089 -66.97 -15.60 -15.20
CA ALA A 1089 -66.99 -15.19 -16.61
C ALA A 1089 -65.81 -14.26 -16.89
N PHE A 1090 -65.48 -14.03 -18.16
CA PHE A 1090 -64.51 -13.03 -18.57
C PHE A 1090 -65.00 -12.27 -19.81
N VAL A 1091 -64.45 -11.07 -20.02
CA VAL A 1091 -64.80 -10.17 -21.13
C VAL A 1091 -63.63 -10.01 -22.08
N TYR A 1092 -63.92 -9.93 -23.36
CA TYR A 1092 -62.94 -9.61 -24.40
C TYR A 1092 -63.60 -8.87 -25.55
N ARG A 1093 -62.80 -8.12 -26.30
CA ARG A 1093 -63.27 -7.47 -27.53
C ARG A 1093 -63.41 -8.54 -28.60
N ASP A 1094 -64.62 -8.82 -29.10
CA ASP A 1094 -64.82 -9.83 -30.16
C ASP A 1094 -64.73 -9.24 -31.57
N MET A 1095 -64.88 -7.91 -31.67
CA MET A 1095 -64.74 -7.14 -32.89
C MET A 1095 -63.85 -5.91 -32.67
N ILE A 1096 -62.85 -5.75 -33.53
CA ILE A 1096 -62.02 -4.53 -33.61
C ILE A 1096 -62.53 -3.66 -34.76
N GLY A 1097 -62.88 -2.41 -34.45
CA GLY A 1097 -63.33 -1.42 -35.41
C GLY A 1097 -62.15 -0.86 -36.21
N ASP A 1098 -62.29 -0.82 -37.53
CA ASP A 1098 -61.32 -0.14 -38.38
C ASP A 1098 -61.53 1.37 -38.29
N VAL A 1099 -60.69 2.03 -37.47
CA VAL A 1099 -60.75 3.48 -37.22
C VAL A 1099 -60.44 4.32 -38.46
N ASP A 1100 -59.84 3.73 -39.49
CA ASP A 1100 -59.60 4.39 -40.78
C ASP A 1100 -60.87 4.42 -41.65
N THR A 1101 -61.90 3.63 -41.29
CA THR A 1101 -63.14 3.59 -42.05
C THR A 1101 -64.12 4.68 -41.64
N SER A 1102 -64.69 5.28 -42.67
CA SER A 1102 -65.73 6.31 -42.55
C SER A 1102 -67.03 5.88 -41.88
N GLU A 1103 -67.22 4.56 -41.74
CA GLU A 1103 -68.44 3.95 -41.21
C GLU A 1103 -68.43 3.85 -39.69
N PHE A 1104 -67.31 3.42 -39.10
CA PHE A 1104 -67.16 3.31 -37.65
C PHE A 1104 -67.17 4.68 -36.96
N ILE A 1105 -66.30 5.61 -37.40
CA ILE A 1105 -66.26 6.96 -36.85
C ILE A 1105 -67.57 7.72 -37.11
N GLY A 1106 -68.19 7.48 -38.28
CA GLY A 1106 -69.53 8.00 -38.57
C GLY A 1106 -70.61 7.49 -37.61
N GLY A 1107 -70.56 6.22 -37.24
CA GLY A 1107 -71.42 5.61 -36.21
C GLY A 1107 -71.19 6.24 -34.83
N LEU A 1108 -69.94 6.35 -34.40
CA LEU A 1108 -69.56 6.96 -33.13
C LEU A 1108 -70.05 8.42 -33.02
N LEU A 1109 -69.78 9.23 -34.05
CA LEU A 1109 -70.23 10.62 -34.10
C LEU A 1109 -71.77 10.76 -34.18
N THR A 1110 -72.46 9.75 -34.69
CA THR A 1110 -73.93 9.70 -34.72
C THR A 1110 -74.49 9.35 -33.34
N ALA A 1111 -73.95 8.35 -32.65
CA ALA A 1111 -74.32 7.99 -31.28
C ALA A 1111 -74.22 9.20 -30.34
N ARG A 1112 -73.22 10.06 -30.54
CA ARG A 1112 -73.08 11.34 -29.81
C ARG A 1112 -74.27 12.31 -29.96
N GLN A 1113 -74.94 12.26 -31.10
CA GLN A 1113 -76.07 13.13 -31.45
C GLN A 1113 -77.42 12.46 -31.21
N ASP A 1114 -77.44 11.14 -31.04
CA ASP A 1114 -78.64 10.34 -30.79
C ASP A 1114 -79.03 10.38 -29.30
N THR A 1115 -80.31 10.15 -29.03
CA THR A 1115 -80.87 9.99 -27.68
C THR A 1115 -81.20 8.54 -27.34
N GLU A 1116 -81.19 7.63 -28.32
CA GLU A 1116 -81.54 6.21 -28.13
C GLU A 1116 -80.34 5.29 -27.88
N GLU A 1117 -79.16 5.60 -28.44
CA GLU A 1117 -77.91 4.82 -28.26
C GLU A 1117 -76.74 5.77 -27.99
N THR A 1118 -75.99 5.52 -26.91
CA THR A 1118 -74.85 6.33 -26.47
C THR A 1118 -73.52 5.78 -27.00
N GLU A 1119 -72.48 6.62 -27.04
CA GLU A 1119 -71.12 6.19 -27.45
C GLU A 1119 -70.60 5.05 -26.56
N GLN A 1120 -70.86 5.12 -25.25
CA GLN A 1120 -70.54 4.07 -24.27
C GLN A 1120 -71.26 2.75 -24.57
N GLU A 1121 -72.56 2.79 -24.94
CA GLU A 1121 -73.31 1.59 -25.33
C GLU A 1121 -72.77 0.96 -26.62
N LEU A 1122 -72.30 1.76 -27.57
CA LEU A 1122 -71.64 1.26 -28.79
C LEU A 1122 -70.41 0.41 -28.44
N PHE A 1123 -69.53 0.89 -27.56
CA PHE A 1123 -68.33 0.15 -27.14
C PHE A 1123 -68.69 -1.09 -26.32
N LEU A 1124 -69.67 -0.99 -25.41
CA LEU A 1124 -70.18 -2.15 -24.66
C LEU A 1124 -70.76 -3.23 -25.58
N ASN A 1125 -71.39 -2.85 -26.69
CA ASN A 1125 -71.94 -3.79 -27.69
C ASN A 1125 -70.85 -4.50 -28.51
N MET A 1126 -69.61 -4.00 -28.53
CA MET A 1126 -68.44 -4.62 -29.19
C MET A 1126 -67.64 -5.55 -28.27
N LEU A 1127 -68.11 -5.73 -27.04
CA LEU A 1127 -67.52 -6.64 -26.07
C LEU A 1127 -68.38 -7.90 -25.99
N ALA A 1128 -67.71 -9.06 -26.05
CA ALA A 1128 -68.31 -10.34 -25.76
C ALA A 1128 -67.87 -10.83 -24.37
N PHE A 1129 -68.59 -11.82 -23.85
CA PHE A 1129 -68.21 -12.52 -22.63
C PHE A 1129 -68.45 -14.01 -22.78
N ASP A 1130 -67.60 -14.80 -22.13
CA ASP A 1130 -67.72 -16.24 -22.02
C ASP A 1130 -67.93 -16.65 -20.56
N GLN A 1131 -68.79 -17.64 -20.34
CA GLN A 1131 -69.00 -18.26 -19.02
C GLN A 1131 -68.08 -19.47 -18.86
N LEU A 1132 -67.54 -19.65 -17.64
CA LEU A 1132 -66.61 -20.74 -17.29
C LEU A 1132 -67.32 -21.99 -16.74
#